data_AF-A0A538JR26-F1
#
_entry.id   AF-A0A538JR26-F1
#
_cell.length_a   1.000
_cell.length_b   1.000
_cell.length_c   1.000
_cell.angle_alpha   90.00
_cell.angle_beta   90.00
_cell.angle_gamma   90.00
#
_symmetry.space_group_name_H-M   'P 1'
#
loop_
_entity.id
_entity.type
_entity.pdbx_description
1 polymer ?
#
loop_
_entity_poly.entity_id
_entity_poly.type
_entity_poly.pdbx_seq_one_letter_code
_entity_poly.pdbx_strand_id
1 'polypeptide(L)'
;RAEFFARDRLGDAIARLYERYVDLLLDSPARTRAAATARSVATMLGSFDPDRYATAYAPAIESVDHRTLGTWSARGAEALLQHHRAMLELADDVVMREDAILDLRSDAFLMRRTHLGTARAGGGAYERPFLWLGVFGSDGLLTRNEIFDADRDAEALARFDELTAEPPATARITNAATRSWDRFREAWEARDWDRLAAIYTPGFRLIDRRPMVRLDLDRERYLQGLRLIFDMTSSRFTANVLATRGERLLLSRLLFEGTDGDVGPSEVEWLVVVEVDDAGDRVAMVHLDPDDLDGAYAELDRRYAAGEAAPYARTWETLQRFAAAGDWDELASVFDPDLVLEDHRPIGWGTLHSRDEYLEMIRALVDLAPDLSLRLEHVLALDDRRTLSVGRAAGNWEGGPFEMPFVAVVVFGPDGRIQRFHQYDPEQLDAARACFEAIRVGAARDPLAALARPNAVSATGDRLQAAFAARDWGAVRALCAPGAKFEDRGRRALVSGDVDWWIADLQEIASMRNTRLERQLVGTAGDRVALTRVLLSGDPGGAAAAAATENPPISSLGPFELEALWVTEVDESGRLTAGVAFDVDDWRAATREAYARWFARDAVAAASAGPVFELIEAFNDRDRTRLRAALADEFVLDDHRPARLGLIEGADVWAESWAGLLDLAPDAQIAAGSTLAYARYGSVGLPRIFGTLRDGGTFENPTASVAIVADGRITRLELFEPEHVEAALARFAELRPDPLRIRPNAFEELRPDPMRIPPNAASRARDRTFEAWTVGDWAALRSLASDDFTFEDRGKRALVSGDVELWIRNNQFVQSGSGVRLVRELIGTAGDRIALERILWTGGADGSPVEREHLRLTEVDADGRLRASIRFDLDDRRAAFAEAHARFAAGEAASTVAQAPIVAYFVASSRSDWETQLRGCLARDVVVHDHRTLGFGISTGDELIERWRAMMNLAPDVQAEVFRILAWNRHGRVEAVRIGGTMPYGGGPFENVIVRVIVTDGDRIQRYEVFDTCDTDRALARFEELSADLPSRRPGDAALRELG
;
A
#
# COMPACT_ATOMS: atom_id res chain seq x y z
N ARG A 1 13.33 41.15 -35.35
CA ARG A 1 12.33 42.24 -35.28
C ARG A 1 12.02 42.47 -33.81
N ALA A 2 12.04 43.70 -33.32
CA ALA A 2 11.70 44.03 -31.92
C ALA A 2 10.44 44.89 -31.92
N GLU A 3 9.48 44.58 -31.05
CA GLU A 3 8.22 45.31 -30.85
C GLU A 3 8.19 45.74 -29.37
N PHE A 4 7.82 46.99 -29.09
CA PHE A 4 7.83 47.57 -27.73
C PHE A 4 6.40 47.86 -27.28
N PHE A 5 6.06 47.43 -26.07
CA PHE A 5 4.75 47.61 -25.45
C PHE A 5 4.88 48.43 -24.16
N ALA A 6 3.84 49.20 -23.83
CA ALA A 6 3.77 49.89 -22.55
C ALA A 6 3.61 48.87 -21.40
N ARG A 7 4.07 49.23 -20.20
CA ARG A 7 4.10 48.32 -19.03
C ARG A 7 2.70 47.81 -18.64
N ASP A 8 1.67 48.59 -18.89
CA ASP A 8 0.25 48.28 -18.65
C ASP A 8 -0.41 47.51 -19.82
N ARG A 9 0.36 47.13 -20.85
CA ARG A 9 -0.10 46.37 -22.02
C ARG A 9 0.61 45.02 -22.14
N LEU A 10 0.96 44.41 -21.00
CA LEU A 10 1.64 43.11 -20.98
C LEU A 10 0.79 41.99 -21.63
N GLY A 11 -0.52 42.00 -21.44
CA GLY A 11 -1.45 41.06 -22.10
C GLY A 11 -1.35 41.09 -23.63
N ASP A 12 -1.27 42.28 -24.24
CA ASP A 12 -1.06 42.42 -25.69
C ASP A 12 0.28 41.82 -26.14
N ALA A 13 1.33 42.04 -25.36
CA ALA A 13 2.67 41.53 -25.67
C ALA A 13 2.69 39.99 -25.65
N ILE A 14 1.99 39.37 -24.69
CA ILE A 14 1.83 37.91 -24.61
C ILE A 14 1.02 37.40 -25.80
N ALA A 15 -0.13 38.00 -26.11
CA ALA A 15 -0.93 37.61 -27.28
C ALA A 15 -0.11 37.68 -28.58
N ARG A 16 0.69 38.74 -28.73
CA ARG A 16 1.60 38.90 -29.87
C ARG A 16 2.70 37.85 -29.92
N LEU A 17 3.18 37.38 -28.76
CA LEU A 17 4.18 36.31 -28.68
C LEU A 17 3.64 34.99 -29.25
N TYR A 18 2.40 34.61 -28.91
CA TYR A 18 1.76 33.42 -29.46
C TYR A 18 1.52 33.54 -30.97
N GLU A 19 1.06 34.69 -31.45
CA GLU A 19 0.93 34.93 -32.90
C GLU A 19 2.29 34.81 -33.63
N ARG A 20 3.36 35.30 -33.00
CA ARG A 20 4.71 35.19 -33.56
C ARG A 20 5.24 33.77 -33.60
N TYR A 21 4.88 32.95 -32.62
CA TYR A 21 5.21 31.54 -32.65
C TYR A 21 4.58 30.85 -33.87
N VAL A 22 3.34 31.19 -34.23
CA VAL A 22 2.67 30.68 -35.44
C VAL A 22 3.39 31.09 -36.72
N ASP A 23 3.89 32.33 -36.79
CA ASP A 23 4.65 32.84 -37.95
C ASP A 23 5.97 32.07 -38.19
N LEU A 24 6.53 31.42 -37.16
CA LEU A 24 7.79 30.67 -37.24
C LEU A 24 7.61 29.22 -37.70
N LEU A 25 6.38 28.70 -37.67
CA LEU A 25 6.08 27.32 -38.04
C LEU A 25 5.77 27.21 -39.54
N LEU A 26 6.30 26.16 -40.18
CA LEU A 26 5.91 25.79 -41.55
C LEU A 26 4.46 25.30 -41.58
N ASP A 27 3.83 25.30 -42.76
CA ASP A 27 2.44 24.90 -42.93
C ASP A 27 2.25 23.42 -42.57
N SER A 28 1.80 23.19 -41.33
CA SER A 28 1.83 21.90 -40.64
C SER A 28 0.69 21.80 -39.62
N PRO A 29 0.31 20.59 -39.17
CA PRO A 29 -0.65 20.44 -38.08
C PRO A 29 -0.26 21.19 -36.80
N ALA A 30 1.04 21.28 -36.50
CA ALA A 30 1.55 22.05 -35.36
C ALA A 30 1.25 23.55 -35.49
N ARG A 31 1.37 24.11 -36.71
CA ARG A 31 1.01 25.50 -36.99
C ARG A 31 -0.49 25.74 -36.81
N THR A 32 -1.34 24.81 -37.26
CA THR A 32 -2.80 24.90 -37.07
C THR A 32 -3.18 24.93 -35.60
N ARG A 33 -2.58 24.06 -34.77
CA ARG A 33 -2.79 24.05 -33.32
C ARG A 33 -2.32 25.34 -32.67
N ALA A 34 -1.08 25.75 -32.94
CA ALA A 34 -0.54 27.00 -32.41
C ALA A 34 -1.40 28.22 -32.80
N ALA A 35 -1.96 28.24 -34.02
CA ALA A 35 -2.85 29.30 -34.47
C ALA A 35 -4.18 29.31 -33.72
N ALA A 36 -4.70 28.13 -33.34
CA ALA A 36 -5.90 28.03 -32.52
C ALA A 36 -5.64 28.52 -31.09
N THR A 37 -4.55 28.08 -30.47
CA THR A 37 -4.13 28.56 -29.14
C THR A 37 -3.92 30.06 -29.12
N ALA A 38 -3.25 30.62 -30.14
CA ALA A 38 -3.02 32.07 -30.23
C ALA A 38 -4.33 32.87 -30.26
N ARG A 39 -5.38 32.37 -30.94
CA ARG A 39 -6.71 33.00 -30.94
C ARG A 39 -7.36 32.97 -29.56
N SER A 40 -7.29 31.83 -28.87
CA SER A 40 -7.85 31.68 -27.52
C SER A 40 -7.14 32.57 -26.51
N VAL A 41 -5.80 32.63 -26.55
CA VAL A 41 -4.98 33.53 -25.70
C VAL A 41 -5.34 34.99 -25.97
N ALA A 42 -5.41 35.42 -27.23
CA ALA A 42 -5.77 36.80 -27.59
C ALA A 42 -7.21 37.17 -27.17
N THR A 43 -8.11 36.19 -27.14
CA THR A 43 -9.46 36.36 -26.60
C THR A 43 -9.45 36.59 -25.09
N MET A 44 -8.71 35.80 -24.33
CA MET A 44 -8.70 35.86 -22.87
C MET A 44 -7.88 37.03 -22.30
N LEU A 45 -6.82 37.44 -22.98
CA LEU A 45 -6.00 38.60 -22.58
C LEU A 45 -6.58 39.94 -23.06
N GLY A 46 -7.72 39.91 -23.77
CA GLY A 46 -8.46 41.10 -24.14
C GLY A 46 -9.32 41.66 -23.00
N SER A 47 -10.26 42.54 -23.35
CA SER A 47 -11.26 43.06 -22.41
C SER A 47 -12.02 41.92 -21.73
N PHE A 48 -12.23 42.05 -20.42
CA PHE A 48 -13.00 41.09 -19.64
C PHE A 48 -14.46 41.06 -20.10
N ASP A 49 -14.83 40.03 -20.84
CA ASP A 49 -16.15 39.81 -21.42
C ASP A 49 -16.45 38.30 -21.41
N PRO A 50 -17.36 37.83 -20.52
CA PRO A 50 -17.71 36.42 -20.42
C PRO A 50 -18.18 35.82 -21.75
N ASP A 51 -18.95 36.56 -22.56
CA ASP A 51 -19.50 36.03 -23.80
C ASP A 51 -18.39 35.83 -24.86
N ARG A 52 -17.36 36.68 -24.83
CA ARG A 52 -16.16 36.49 -25.65
C ARG A 52 -15.35 35.27 -25.17
N TYR A 53 -15.18 35.11 -23.86
CA TYR A 53 -14.42 34.00 -23.27
C TYR A 53 -15.03 32.63 -23.57
N ALA A 54 -16.35 32.55 -23.75
CA ALA A 54 -17.04 31.33 -24.15
C ALA A 54 -16.46 30.68 -25.41
N THR A 55 -15.91 31.49 -26.33
CA THR A 55 -15.27 30.99 -27.57
C THR A 55 -13.87 30.40 -27.38
N ALA A 56 -13.27 30.61 -26.21
CA ALA A 56 -11.91 30.17 -25.88
C ALA A 56 -11.88 28.98 -24.90
N TYR A 57 -13.03 28.55 -24.36
CA TYR A 57 -13.13 27.45 -23.39
C TYR A 57 -13.58 26.15 -24.06
N ALA A 58 -12.91 25.05 -23.72
CA ALA A 58 -13.38 23.72 -24.08
C ALA A 58 -14.70 23.43 -23.32
N PRO A 59 -15.67 22.72 -23.92
CA PRO A 59 -16.96 22.44 -23.27
C PRO A 59 -16.81 21.75 -21.90
N ALA A 60 -15.79 20.89 -21.75
CA ALA A 60 -15.49 20.12 -20.53
C ALA A 60 -14.36 20.72 -19.68
N ILE A 61 -14.04 22.02 -19.82
CA ILE A 61 -12.96 22.68 -19.08
C ILE A 61 -13.04 22.42 -17.57
N GLU A 62 -11.90 22.12 -16.94
CA GLU A 62 -11.77 22.01 -15.48
C GLU A 62 -11.19 23.29 -14.87
N SER A 63 -11.79 23.77 -13.79
CA SER A 63 -11.35 24.96 -13.06
C SER A 63 -11.13 24.65 -11.58
N VAL A 64 -9.93 24.92 -11.06
CA VAL A 64 -9.54 24.69 -9.66
C VAL A 64 -9.02 25.97 -9.00
N ASP A 65 -9.49 26.26 -7.79
CA ASP A 65 -9.06 27.42 -7.00
C ASP A 65 -8.27 26.95 -5.77
N HIS A 66 -6.95 27.16 -5.80
CA HIS A 66 -5.99 26.76 -4.76
C HIS A 66 -5.71 27.87 -3.74
N ARG A 67 -6.46 28.99 -3.79
CA ARG A 67 -6.29 30.09 -2.83
C ARG A 67 -6.71 29.68 -1.42
N THR A 68 -6.08 30.26 -0.41
CA THR A 68 -6.32 30.01 1.03
C THR A 68 -7.76 30.31 1.45
N LEU A 69 -8.44 31.21 0.73
CA LEU A 69 -9.87 31.53 0.89
C LEU A 69 -10.71 31.10 -0.34
N GLY A 70 -10.18 30.20 -1.17
CA GLY A 70 -10.86 29.63 -2.33
C GLY A 70 -11.98 28.68 -1.88
N THR A 71 -13.23 28.98 -2.23
CA THR A 71 -14.41 28.18 -1.88
C THR A 71 -15.09 27.55 -3.09
N TRP A 72 -14.44 27.55 -4.26
CA TRP A 72 -15.08 27.22 -5.53
C TRP A 72 -14.17 26.45 -6.50
N SER A 73 -14.71 25.43 -7.15
CA SER A 73 -14.11 24.71 -8.28
C SER A 73 -15.24 24.25 -9.20
N ALA A 74 -14.98 24.11 -10.49
CA ALA A 74 -16.03 23.80 -11.46
C ALA A 74 -15.53 22.93 -12.62
N ARG A 75 -16.47 22.17 -13.19
CA ARG A 75 -16.31 21.48 -14.46
C ARG A 75 -17.33 22.00 -15.47
N GLY A 76 -16.86 22.23 -16.68
CA GLY A 76 -17.65 22.69 -17.81
C GLY A 76 -17.65 24.20 -17.99
N ALA A 77 -17.69 24.64 -19.25
CA ALA A 77 -17.54 26.04 -19.62
C ALA A 77 -18.65 26.94 -19.03
N GLU A 78 -19.89 26.48 -18.97
CA GLU A 78 -21.01 27.29 -18.47
C GLU A 78 -20.87 27.65 -16.98
N ALA A 79 -20.37 26.72 -16.16
CA ALA A 79 -20.15 26.98 -14.73
C ALA A 79 -19.08 28.06 -14.52
N LEU A 80 -18.01 28.02 -15.33
CA LEU A 80 -16.96 29.03 -15.31
C LEU A 80 -17.49 30.38 -15.80
N LEU A 81 -18.28 30.42 -16.88
CA LEU A 81 -18.91 31.63 -17.38
C LEU A 81 -19.89 32.25 -16.38
N GLN A 82 -20.67 31.43 -15.67
CA GLN A 82 -21.56 31.88 -14.62
C GLN A 82 -20.78 32.55 -13.47
N HIS A 83 -19.61 32.00 -13.10
CA HIS A 83 -18.73 32.64 -12.12
C HIS A 83 -18.23 34.00 -12.60
N HIS A 84 -17.85 34.13 -13.88
CA HIS A 84 -17.43 35.40 -14.47
C HIS A 84 -18.58 36.44 -14.49
N ARG A 85 -19.80 36.02 -14.80
CA ARG A 85 -20.99 36.89 -14.76
C ARG A 85 -21.32 37.33 -13.34
N ALA A 86 -21.21 36.45 -12.35
CA ALA A 86 -21.41 36.78 -10.94
C ALA A 86 -20.41 37.86 -10.45
N MET A 87 -19.18 37.87 -10.96
CA MET A 87 -18.23 38.95 -10.66
C MET A 87 -18.70 40.32 -11.17
N LEU A 88 -19.31 40.38 -12.37
CA LEU A 88 -19.89 41.61 -12.93
C LEU A 88 -21.16 42.07 -12.19
N GLU A 89 -21.83 41.17 -11.48
CA GLU A 89 -22.94 41.54 -10.59
C GLU A 89 -22.45 42.22 -9.31
N LEU A 90 -21.26 41.86 -8.85
CA LEU A 90 -20.68 42.31 -7.56
C LEU A 90 -19.80 43.56 -7.68
N ALA A 91 -19.29 43.87 -8.87
CA ALA A 91 -18.37 44.98 -9.08
C ALA A 91 -18.61 45.72 -10.41
N ASP A 92 -18.40 47.03 -10.39
CA ASP A 92 -18.33 47.89 -11.59
C ASP A 92 -16.87 48.10 -12.00
N ASP A 93 -16.65 48.54 -13.25
CA ASP A 93 -15.32 48.84 -13.81
C ASP A 93 -14.30 47.70 -13.65
N VAL A 94 -14.76 46.46 -13.81
CA VAL A 94 -13.92 45.26 -13.69
C VAL A 94 -12.85 45.24 -14.78
N VAL A 95 -11.59 45.29 -14.37
CA VAL A 95 -10.42 45.24 -15.24
C VAL A 95 -9.49 44.12 -14.79
N MET A 96 -8.99 43.36 -15.75
CA MET A 96 -7.93 42.40 -15.52
C MET A 96 -6.61 42.99 -16.02
N ARG A 97 -5.58 42.97 -15.18
CA ARG A 97 -4.24 43.46 -15.52
C ARG A 97 -3.22 42.34 -15.34
N GLU A 98 -2.43 42.07 -16.36
CA GLU A 98 -1.35 41.10 -16.33
C GLU A 98 -0.09 41.77 -15.78
N ASP A 99 0.46 41.26 -14.68
CA ASP A 99 1.56 41.89 -13.96
C ASP A 99 2.94 41.28 -14.28
N ALA A 100 2.99 39.96 -14.46
CA ALA A 100 4.22 39.23 -14.75
C ALA A 100 3.96 37.89 -15.44
N ILE A 101 4.91 37.46 -16.27
CA ILE A 101 4.96 36.11 -16.84
C ILE A 101 5.89 35.28 -15.95
N LEU A 102 5.41 34.14 -15.45
CA LEU A 102 6.24 33.21 -14.70
C LEU A 102 6.83 32.15 -15.65
N ASP A 103 6.00 31.58 -16.54
CA ASP A 103 6.44 30.68 -17.61
C ASP A 103 5.42 30.64 -18.77
N LEU A 104 5.87 30.29 -19.99
CA LEU A 104 5.07 30.15 -21.21
C LEU A 104 5.52 28.94 -22.05
N ARG A 105 4.53 28.17 -22.52
CA ARG A 105 4.67 27.11 -23.53
C ARG A 105 3.73 27.37 -24.71
N SER A 106 3.89 26.63 -25.80
CA SER A 106 3.01 26.76 -26.97
C SER A 106 1.54 26.42 -26.70
N ASP A 107 1.29 25.68 -25.62
CA ASP A 107 0.03 25.07 -25.21
C ASP A 107 -0.30 25.32 -23.72
N ALA A 108 0.45 26.20 -23.04
CA ALA A 108 0.14 26.60 -21.66
C ALA A 108 0.80 27.92 -21.27
N PHE A 109 0.25 28.59 -20.25
CA PHE A 109 0.88 29.75 -19.61
C PHE A 109 0.76 29.69 -18.08
N LEU A 110 1.70 30.33 -17.39
CA LEU A 110 1.59 30.71 -15.98
C LEU A 110 1.96 32.20 -15.82
N MET A 111 1.03 32.98 -15.28
CA MET A 111 1.23 34.43 -15.12
C MET A 111 0.61 34.98 -13.84
N ARG A 112 1.15 36.09 -13.34
CA ARG A 112 0.55 36.87 -12.26
C ARG A 112 -0.42 37.88 -12.84
N ARG A 113 -1.63 37.92 -12.29
CA ARG A 113 -2.73 38.77 -12.74
C ARG A 113 -3.36 39.50 -11.55
N THR A 114 -3.71 40.76 -11.73
CA THR A 114 -4.49 41.55 -10.77
C THR A 114 -5.88 41.82 -11.33
N HIS A 115 -6.88 41.43 -10.56
CA HIS A 115 -8.27 41.80 -10.78
C HIS A 115 -8.57 43.10 -10.02
N LEU A 116 -8.98 44.13 -10.76
CA LEU A 116 -9.33 45.46 -10.28
C LEU A 116 -10.83 45.70 -10.49
N GLY A 117 -11.46 46.41 -9.57
CA GLY A 117 -12.85 46.85 -9.77
C GLY A 117 -13.35 47.70 -8.61
N THR A 118 -14.56 48.22 -8.75
CA THR A 118 -15.27 48.95 -7.69
C THR A 118 -16.37 48.06 -7.14
N ALA A 119 -16.26 47.64 -5.87
CA ALA A 119 -17.28 46.79 -5.26
C ALA A 119 -18.61 47.54 -5.17
N ARG A 120 -19.68 46.97 -5.73
CA ARG A 120 -21.03 47.56 -5.65
C ARG A 120 -21.52 47.62 -4.21
N ALA A 121 -21.15 46.61 -3.41
CA ALA A 121 -21.32 46.63 -1.97
C ALA A 121 -20.26 47.53 -1.33
N GLY A 122 -20.64 48.76 -0.98
CA GLY A 122 -19.78 49.70 -0.24
C GLY A 122 -19.01 50.72 -1.09
N GLY A 123 -18.99 50.58 -2.43
CA GLY A 123 -18.44 51.58 -3.36
C GLY A 123 -16.92 51.76 -3.33
N GLY A 124 -16.19 50.86 -2.67
CA GLY A 124 -14.74 50.90 -2.57
C GLY A 124 -14.06 50.23 -3.77
N ALA A 125 -13.00 50.86 -4.30
CA ALA A 125 -12.10 50.22 -5.24
C ALA A 125 -11.34 49.08 -4.55
N TYR A 126 -11.14 47.96 -5.24
CA TYR A 126 -10.35 46.83 -4.77
C TYR A 126 -9.35 46.37 -5.83
N GLU A 127 -8.25 45.80 -5.35
CA GLU A 127 -7.25 45.13 -6.17
C GLU A 127 -7.01 43.74 -5.57
N ARG A 128 -7.04 42.70 -6.41
CA ARG A 128 -6.85 41.30 -6.02
C ARG A 128 -5.83 40.63 -6.93
N PRO A 129 -4.56 40.52 -6.51
CA PRO A 129 -3.56 39.76 -7.25
C PRO A 129 -3.75 38.25 -7.03
N PHE A 130 -3.48 37.46 -8.06
CA PHE A 130 -3.45 35.99 -8.03
C PHE A 130 -2.51 35.45 -9.12
N LEU A 131 -2.14 34.18 -9.03
CA LEU A 131 -1.46 33.46 -10.12
C LEU A 131 -2.48 32.69 -10.94
N TRP A 132 -2.30 32.71 -12.25
CA TRP A 132 -3.19 32.07 -13.21
C TRP A 132 -2.44 31.12 -14.13
N LEU A 133 -2.83 29.85 -14.05
CA LEU A 133 -2.35 28.74 -14.85
C LEU A 133 -3.42 28.33 -15.86
N GLY A 134 -3.08 28.32 -17.15
CA GLY A 134 -3.98 27.89 -18.22
C GLY A 134 -3.32 26.86 -19.13
N VAL A 135 -4.01 25.76 -19.44
CA VAL A 135 -3.56 24.70 -20.35
C VAL A 135 -4.56 24.54 -21.49
N PHE A 136 -4.03 24.38 -22.71
CA PHE A 136 -4.81 24.31 -23.94
C PHE A 136 -4.84 22.88 -24.51
N GLY A 137 -5.99 22.48 -25.05
CA GLY A 137 -6.16 21.23 -25.77
C GLY A 137 -5.56 21.25 -27.17
N SER A 138 -5.61 20.10 -27.85
CA SER A 138 -5.15 19.96 -29.23
C SER A 138 -5.94 20.81 -30.23
N ASP A 139 -7.16 21.21 -29.87
CA ASP A 139 -8.03 22.15 -30.60
C ASP A 139 -7.70 23.63 -30.34
N GLY A 140 -6.76 23.91 -29.42
CA GLY A 140 -6.35 25.24 -29.00
C GLY A 140 -7.33 25.94 -28.05
N LEU A 141 -8.34 25.24 -27.53
CA LEU A 141 -9.25 25.77 -26.50
C LEU A 141 -8.67 25.51 -25.11
N LEU A 142 -8.99 26.37 -24.14
CA LEU A 142 -8.57 26.21 -22.75
C LEU A 142 -9.31 25.00 -22.14
N THR A 143 -8.56 23.98 -21.74
CA THR A 143 -9.09 22.74 -21.15
C THR A 143 -8.91 22.72 -19.64
N ARG A 144 -7.95 23.49 -19.11
CA ARG A 144 -7.71 23.58 -17.66
C ARG A 144 -7.36 25.00 -17.22
N ASN A 145 -7.92 25.38 -16.08
CA ASN A 145 -7.79 26.69 -15.46
C ASN A 145 -7.48 26.52 -13.97
N GLU A 146 -6.33 26.96 -13.48
CA GLU A 146 -6.01 26.93 -12.05
C GLU A 146 -5.60 28.31 -11.52
N ILE A 147 -6.06 28.62 -10.30
CA ILE A 147 -5.84 29.91 -9.64
C ILE A 147 -5.13 29.68 -8.30
N PHE A 148 -4.07 30.42 -8.00
CA PHE A 148 -3.33 30.33 -6.74
C PHE A 148 -3.20 31.71 -6.07
N ASP A 149 -2.89 31.71 -4.78
CA ASP A 149 -2.55 32.95 -4.07
C ASP A 149 -1.28 33.58 -4.69
N ALA A 150 -1.22 34.90 -4.70
CA ALA A 150 -0.19 35.66 -5.43
C ALA A 150 1.26 35.43 -4.95
N ASP A 151 1.44 34.82 -3.78
CA ASP A 151 2.72 34.51 -3.14
C ASP A 151 3.12 33.02 -3.23
N ARG A 152 2.31 32.17 -3.86
CA ARG A 152 2.58 30.72 -4.03
C ARG A 152 3.28 30.38 -5.36
N ASP A 153 4.25 31.21 -5.78
CA ASP A 153 4.97 31.07 -7.06
C ASP A 153 5.57 29.66 -7.25
N ALA A 154 6.20 29.10 -6.21
CA ALA A 154 6.87 27.80 -6.30
C ALA A 154 5.90 26.62 -6.50
N GLU A 155 4.73 26.66 -5.86
CA GLU A 155 3.70 25.64 -6.04
C GLU A 155 3.07 25.73 -7.44
N ALA A 156 2.73 26.96 -7.87
CA ALA A 156 2.14 27.17 -9.19
C ALA A 156 3.11 26.77 -10.31
N LEU A 157 4.42 27.02 -10.15
CA LEU A 157 5.47 26.55 -11.07
C LEU A 157 5.60 25.03 -11.07
N ALA A 158 5.62 24.38 -9.91
CA ALA A 158 5.66 22.92 -9.84
C ALA A 158 4.43 22.31 -10.51
N ARG A 159 3.26 22.93 -10.36
CA ARG A 159 2.02 22.45 -10.99
C ARG A 159 1.97 22.71 -12.48
N PHE A 160 2.52 23.84 -12.94
CA PHE A 160 2.75 24.12 -14.36
C PHE A 160 3.68 23.06 -14.96
N ASP A 161 4.80 22.73 -14.30
CA ASP A 161 5.71 21.68 -14.74
C ASP A 161 5.02 20.31 -14.80
N GLU A 162 4.14 19.98 -13.85
CA GLU A 162 3.39 18.72 -13.85
C GLU A 162 2.37 18.64 -15.01
N LEU A 163 1.67 19.74 -15.29
CA LEU A 163 0.61 19.79 -16.31
C LEU A 163 1.13 20.03 -17.73
N THR A 164 2.34 20.58 -17.86
CA THR A 164 3.01 20.86 -19.14
C THR A 164 4.22 19.97 -19.40
N ALA A 165 4.56 19.10 -18.44
CA ALA A 165 5.36 17.92 -18.74
C ALA A 165 4.72 17.26 -19.95
N GLU A 166 5.53 17.02 -20.99
CA GLU A 166 5.09 16.20 -22.11
C GLU A 166 4.37 14.99 -21.52
N PRO A 167 3.11 14.68 -21.95
CA PRO A 167 2.42 13.49 -21.46
C PRO A 167 3.43 12.37 -21.60
N PRO A 168 3.76 11.62 -20.53
CA PRO A 168 4.98 10.84 -20.45
C PRO A 168 5.13 10.09 -21.77
N ALA A 169 6.05 10.58 -22.60
CA ALA A 169 6.12 10.21 -23.99
C ALA A 169 6.62 8.79 -24.04
N THR A 170 5.73 7.79 -23.85
CA THR A 170 6.14 6.40 -23.66
C THR A 170 7.43 6.31 -22.84
N ALA A 171 7.49 7.11 -21.75
CA ALA A 171 8.75 7.49 -21.14
C ALA A 171 9.36 6.24 -20.52
N ARG A 172 10.25 5.63 -21.31
CA ARG A 172 11.11 4.47 -21.02
C ARG A 172 10.52 3.08 -21.17
N ILE A 173 9.86 2.78 -22.29
CA ILE A 173 9.98 1.42 -22.83
C ILE A 173 11.36 1.29 -23.49
N THR A 174 12.38 1.10 -22.65
CA THR A 174 13.76 0.92 -23.10
C THR A 174 14.09 -0.56 -23.21
N ASN A 175 14.63 -0.96 -24.35
CA ASN A 175 15.19 -2.28 -24.57
C ASN A 175 16.58 -2.14 -25.21
N ALA A 176 17.31 -3.25 -25.42
CA ALA A 176 18.66 -3.16 -25.98
C ALA A 176 18.68 -2.50 -27.37
N ALA A 177 17.63 -2.71 -28.17
CA ALA A 177 17.50 -2.12 -29.49
C ALA A 177 17.27 -0.59 -29.46
N THR A 178 16.43 -0.06 -28.57
CA THR A 178 16.25 1.40 -28.42
C THR A 178 17.51 2.06 -27.85
N ARG A 179 18.21 1.41 -26.90
CA ARG A 179 19.52 1.88 -26.44
C ARG A 179 20.57 1.93 -27.57
N SER A 180 20.51 0.99 -28.52
CA SER A 180 21.37 1.00 -29.71
C SER A 180 21.07 2.17 -30.66
N TRP A 181 19.81 2.62 -30.71
CA TRP A 181 19.44 3.87 -31.40
C TRP A 181 20.04 5.10 -30.71
N ASP A 182 19.95 5.19 -29.38
CA ASP A 182 20.52 6.31 -28.63
C ASP A 182 22.04 6.40 -28.81
N ARG A 183 22.75 5.27 -28.73
CA ARG A 183 24.20 5.21 -29.03
C ARG A 183 24.52 5.72 -30.44
N PHE A 184 23.70 5.38 -31.42
CA PHE A 184 23.87 5.83 -32.79
C PHE A 184 23.66 7.34 -32.91
N ARG A 185 22.58 7.87 -32.34
CA ARG A 185 22.27 9.30 -32.35
C ARG A 185 23.38 10.12 -31.69
N GLU A 186 23.83 9.71 -30.50
CA GLU A 186 24.94 10.35 -29.79
C GLU A 186 26.23 10.38 -30.62
N ALA A 187 26.61 9.25 -31.22
CA ALA A 187 27.81 9.18 -32.06
C ALA A 187 27.68 10.04 -33.33
N TRP A 188 26.47 10.07 -33.93
CA TRP A 188 26.17 10.90 -35.10
C TRP A 188 26.30 12.39 -34.79
N GLU A 189 25.67 12.85 -33.71
CA GLU A 189 25.70 14.25 -33.27
C GLU A 189 27.11 14.69 -32.85
N ALA A 190 27.84 13.82 -32.16
CA ALA A 190 29.23 14.07 -31.77
C ALA A 190 30.21 14.04 -32.96
N ARG A 191 29.73 13.67 -34.17
CA ARG A 191 30.56 13.42 -35.36
C ARG A 191 31.72 12.45 -35.08
N ASP A 192 31.46 11.41 -34.27
CA ASP A 192 32.41 10.34 -33.94
C ASP A 192 32.13 9.09 -34.80
N TRP A 193 32.87 8.97 -35.89
CA TRP A 193 32.70 7.87 -36.84
C TRP A 193 33.10 6.50 -36.27
N ASP A 194 34.17 6.45 -35.47
CA ASP A 194 34.68 5.17 -34.95
C ASP A 194 33.67 4.58 -33.97
N ARG A 195 33.09 5.43 -33.11
CA ARG A 195 32.00 5.05 -32.20
C ARG A 195 30.75 4.62 -32.96
N LEU A 196 30.42 5.29 -34.07
CA LEU A 196 29.28 4.91 -34.91
C LEU A 196 29.50 3.56 -35.61
N ALA A 197 30.67 3.34 -36.20
CA ALA A 197 31.00 2.11 -36.93
C ALA A 197 31.07 0.88 -35.99
N ALA A 198 31.41 1.10 -34.72
CA ALA A 198 31.46 0.07 -33.68
C ALA A 198 30.08 -0.51 -33.32
N ILE A 199 28.99 0.24 -33.54
CA ILE A 199 27.61 -0.20 -33.23
C ILE A 199 27.17 -1.39 -34.10
N TYR A 200 27.79 -1.59 -35.26
CA TYR A 200 27.44 -2.64 -36.20
C TYR A 200 28.34 -3.86 -36.02
N THR A 201 27.74 -5.03 -35.81
CA THR A 201 28.48 -6.29 -35.67
C THR A 201 29.21 -6.66 -36.97
N PRO A 202 30.31 -7.45 -36.93
CA PRO A 202 30.97 -7.95 -38.14
C PRO A 202 30.03 -8.72 -39.08
N GLY A 203 29.03 -9.41 -38.54
CA GLY A 203 28.02 -10.16 -39.29
C GLY A 203 26.82 -9.34 -39.76
N PHE A 204 26.84 -8.01 -39.58
CA PHE A 204 25.68 -7.15 -39.85
C PHE A 204 25.15 -7.25 -41.29
N ARG A 205 23.82 -7.24 -41.42
CA ARG A 205 23.10 -7.21 -42.71
C ARG A 205 22.04 -6.11 -42.76
N LEU A 206 22.10 -5.27 -43.79
CA LEU A 206 20.99 -4.38 -44.16
C LEU A 206 20.19 -5.02 -45.30
N ILE A 207 18.88 -5.15 -45.10
CA ILE A 207 17.93 -5.62 -46.11
C ILE A 207 16.97 -4.47 -46.42
N ASP A 208 17.13 -3.85 -47.58
CA ASP A 208 16.22 -2.81 -48.05
C ASP A 208 15.16 -3.43 -48.96
N ARG A 209 13.88 -3.40 -48.54
CA ARG A 209 12.76 -3.93 -49.33
C ARG A 209 11.95 -2.84 -50.01
N ARG A 210 12.34 -1.57 -49.88
CA ARG A 210 11.59 -0.45 -50.46
C ARG A 210 11.51 -0.58 -51.98
N PRO A 211 10.33 -0.34 -52.60
CA PRO A 211 10.09 -0.65 -54.02
C PRO A 211 11.11 -0.08 -55.01
N MET A 212 11.73 1.06 -54.71
CA MET A 212 12.68 1.73 -55.59
C MET A 212 14.16 1.37 -55.37
N VAL A 213 14.51 0.70 -54.26
CA VAL A 213 15.92 0.49 -53.85
C VAL A 213 16.30 -0.99 -53.88
N ARG A 214 15.52 -1.87 -53.22
CA ARG A 214 15.73 -3.34 -53.14
C ARG A 214 17.21 -3.79 -53.08
N LEU A 215 17.83 -3.68 -51.91
CA LEU A 215 19.26 -3.97 -51.68
C LEU A 215 19.48 -4.95 -50.52
N ASP A 216 20.55 -5.75 -50.59
CA ASP A 216 21.10 -6.52 -49.47
C ASP A 216 22.59 -6.15 -49.34
N LEU A 217 22.93 -5.46 -48.25
CA LEU A 217 24.27 -4.97 -48.00
C LEU A 217 24.87 -5.63 -46.76
N ASP A 218 26.13 -6.02 -46.87
CA ASP A 218 26.97 -6.35 -45.73
C ASP A 218 27.41 -5.08 -44.97
N ARG A 219 28.01 -5.28 -43.80
CA ARG A 219 28.53 -4.20 -42.93
C ARG A 219 29.41 -3.20 -43.67
N GLU A 220 30.39 -3.66 -44.45
CA GLU A 220 31.37 -2.78 -45.08
C GLU A 220 30.72 -1.87 -46.12
N ARG A 221 29.86 -2.43 -46.99
CA ARG A 221 29.13 -1.66 -47.99
C ARG A 221 28.14 -0.69 -47.37
N TYR A 222 27.47 -1.10 -46.29
CA TYR A 222 26.56 -0.22 -45.57
C TYR A 222 27.30 0.96 -44.93
N LEU A 223 28.41 0.71 -44.23
CA LEU A 223 29.22 1.76 -43.61
C LEU A 223 29.84 2.69 -44.66
N GLN A 224 30.24 2.19 -45.82
CA GLN A 224 30.70 3.04 -46.93
C GLN A 224 29.60 4.01 -47.39
N GLY A 225 28.36 3.54 -47.58
CA GLY A 225 27.24 4.39 -47.95
C GLY A 225 26.85 5.38 -46.85
N LEU A 226 26.85 4.93 -45.59
CA LEU A 226 26.53 5.76 -44.44
C LEU A 226 27.58 6.87 -44.22
N ARG A 227 28.85 6.61 -44.55
CA ARG A 227 29.93 7.60 -44.47
C ARG A 227 29.69 8.80 -45.37
N LEU A 228 29.16 8.57 -46.58
CA LEU A 228 28.83 9.65 -47.52
C LEU A 228 27.80 10.62 -46.93
N ILE A 229 26.81 10.08 -46.22
CA ILE A 229 25.76 10.88 -45.57
C ILE A 229 26.31 11.58 -44.32
N PHE A 230 27.18 10.90 -43.57
CA PHE A 230 27.81 11.42 -42.36
C PHE A 230 28.73 12.61 -42.62
N ASP A 231 29.40 12.65 -43.78
CA ASP A 231 30.31 13.72 -44.17
C ASP A 231 29.59 14.94 -44.79
N MET A 232 28.25 14.91 -44.96
CA MET A 232 27.48 16.04 -45.46
C MET A 232 27.57 17.27 -44.55
N THR A 233 27.43 18.46 -45.16
CA THR A 233 27.44 19.75 -44.46
C THR A 233 26.41 19.78 -43.32
N SER A 234 25.18 19.34 -43.58
CA SER A 234 24.14 19.10 -42.56
C SER A 234 23.51 17.73 -42.78
N SER A 235 23.37 16.95 -41.73
CA SER A 235 22.75 15.63 -41.77
C SER A 235 22.15 15.30 -40.40
N ARG A 236 20.85 15.06 -40.34
CA ARG A 236 20.12 14.73 -39.12
C ARG A 236 19.28 13.48 -39.34
N PHE A 237 19.24 12.63 -38.32
CA PHE A 237 18.28 11.56 -38.22
C PHE A 237 17.32 11.82 -37.06
N THR A 238 16.04 11.65 -37.31
CA THR A 238 15.00 11.65 -36.30
C THR A 238 14.30 10.29 -36.35
N ALA A 239 14.20 9.61 -35.20
CA ALA A 239 13.45 8.36 -35.09
C ALA A 239 12.22 8.56 -34.23
N ASN A 240 11.10 8.03 -34.69
CA ASN A 240 9.92 7.79 -33.88
C ASN A 240 9.78 6.29 -33.64
N VAL A 241 9.97 5.85 -32.39
CA VAL A 241 9.85 4.45 -32.01
C VAL A 241 8.37 4.07 -32.02
N LEU A 242 8.01 3.08 -32.85
CA LEU A 242 6.63 2.64 -33.00
C LEU A 242 6.32 1.39 -32.18
N ALA A 243 7.27 0.46 -32.10
CA ALA A 243 7.07 -0.81 -31.42
C ALA A 243 8.38 -1.47 -30.97
N THR A 244 8.29 -2.32 -29.95
CA THR A 244 9.39 -3.20 -29.51
C THR A 244 8.90 -4.63 -29.24
N ARG A 245 9.82 -5.59 -29.35
CA ARG A 245 9.60 -6.98 -28.92
C ARG A 245 10.81 -7.44 -28.13
N GLY A 246 10.59 -7.83 -26.88
CA GLY A 246 11.64 -8.30 -25.98
C GLY A 246 12.79 -7.29 -25.85
N GLU A 247 14.01 -7.80 -25.66
CA GLU A 247 15.19 -6.95 -25.55
C GLU A 247 15.76 -6.54 -26.92
N ARG A 248 15.57 -7.37 -27.96
CA ARG A 248 16.44 -7.34 -29.14
C ARG A 248 15.86 -6.65 -30.37
N LEU A 249 14.57 -6.34 -30.39
CA LEU A 249 13.90 -5.84 -31.59
C LEU A 249 13.20 -4.49 -31.39
N LEU A 250 13.32 -3.64 -32.41
CA LEU A 250 12.77 -2.30 -32.50
C LEU A 250 12.16 -2.10 -33.89
N LEU A 251 10.96 -1.53 -33.95
CA LEU A 251 10.39 -0.92 -35.16
C LEU A 251 10.34 0.60 -34.97
N SER A 252 10.85 1.35 -35.94
CA SER A 252 10.83 2.82 -35.91
C SER A 252 10.56 3.42 -37.28
N ARG A 253 9.97 4.61 -37.27
CA ARG A 253 9.89 5.51 -38.42
C ARG A 253 11.10 6.43 -38.39
N LEU A 254 11.95 6.36 -39.41
CA LEU A 254 13.14 7.19 -39.56
C LEU A 254 12.89 8.29 -40.58
N LEU A 255 13.22 9.51 -40.18
CA LEU A 255 13.35 10.66 -41.05
C LEU A 255 14.83 11.05 -41.14
N PHE A 256 15.34 11.12 -42.36
CA PHE A 256 16.63 11.69 -42.66
C PHE A 256 16.46 13.07 -43.30
N GLU A 257 17.18 14.05 -42.78
CA GLU A 257 17.24 15.41 -43.32
C GLU A 257 18.70 15.74 -43.64
N GLY A 258 19.01 16.07 -44.90
CA GLY A 258 20.38 16.31 -45.35
C GLY A 258 20.49 17.56 -46.23
N THR A 259 21.63 18.25 -46.16
CA THR A 259 21.98 19.34 -47.08
C THR A 259 23.48 19.33 -47.34
N ASP A 260 23.88 19.43 -48.61
CA ASP A 260 25.28 19.53 -49.00
C ASP A 260 25.47 20.45 -50.23
N GLY A 261 26.72 20.85 -50.53
CA GLY A 261 27.01 21.87 -51.55
C GLY A 261 26.46 21.56 -52.96
N ASP A 262 26.34 20.28 -53.31
CA ASP A 262 25.86 19.79 -54.61
C ASP A 262 24.43 19.22 -54.57
N VAL A 263 23.82 19.11 -53.38
CA VAL A 263 22.50 18.51 -53.13
C VAL A 263 21.69 19.43 -52.20
N GLY A 264 20.62 20.04 -52.73
CA GLY A 264 19.71 20.87 -51.94
C GLY A 264 19.08 20.13 -50.75
N PRO A 265 18.36 20.83 -49.85
CA PRO A 265 17.74 20.21 -48.68
C PRO A 265 16.85 19.04 -49.10
N SER A 266 17.16 17.85 -48.60
CA SER A 266 16.53 16.58 -48.97
C SER A 266 16.00 15.89 -47.73
N GLU A 267 14.74 15.46 -47.77
CA GLU A 267 14.08 14.71 -46.71
C GLU A 267 13.68 13.34 -47.24
N VAL A 268 14.02 12.27 -46.50
CA VAL A 268 13.68 10.89 -46.86
C VAL A 268 13.16 10.19 -45.62
N GLU A 269 11.98 9.60 -45.73
CA GLU A 269 11.30 8.87 -44.65
C GLU A 269 11.17 7.37 -44.98
N TRP A 270 11.34 6.50 -43.99
CA TRP A 270 11.09 5.06 -44.12
C TRP A 270 10.85 4.37 -42.77
N LEU A 271 10.32 3.14 -42.80
CA LEU A 271 10.24 2.28 -41.63
C LEU A 271 11.49 1.39 -41.52
N VAL A 272 11.98 1.18 -40.30
CA VAL A 272 13.10 0.28 -40.03
C VAL A 272 12.77 -0.69 -38.91
N VAL A 273 13.03 -1.98 -39.14
CA VAL A 273 13.17 -2.98 -38.07
C VAL A 273 14.66 -3.14 -37.77
N VAL A 274 15.06 -2.89 -36.53
CA VAL A 274 16.43 -3.07 -36.04
C VAL A 274 16.48 -4.29 -35.12
N GLU A 275 17.44 -5.17 -35.37
CA GLU A 275 17.75 -6.31 -34.51
C GLU A 275 19.16 -6.16 -33.94
N VAL A 276 19.30 -6.38 -32.63
CA VAL A 276 20.58 -6.36 -31.92
C VAL A 276 20.92 -7.71 -31.32
N ASP A 277 22.20 -7.92 -31.04
CA ASP A 277 22.68 -9.04 -30.23
C ASP A 277 22.60 -8.75 -28.73
N ASP A 278 23.10 -9.67 -27.91
CA ASP A 278 23.06 -9.56 -26.44
C ASP A 278 23.96 -8.43 -25.91
N ALA A 279 24.89 -7.89 -26.71
CA ALA A 279 25.68 -6.70 -26.39
C ALA A 279 24.97 -5.39 -26.82
N GLY A 280 23.84 -5.50 -27.51
CA GLY A 280 23.08 -4.37 -28.07
C GLY A 280 23.65 -3.84 -29.38
N ASP A 281 24.57 -4.57 -30.01
CA ASP A 281 25.15 -4.19 -31.31
C ASP A 281 24.28 -4.73 -32.45
N ARG A 282 24.16 -3.94 -33.53
CA ARG A 282 23.22 -4.22 -34.62
C ARG A 282 23.67 -5.43 -35.42
N VAL A 283 22.79 -6.42 -35.50
CA VAL A 283 22.95 -7.64 -36.31
C VAL A 283 22.22 -7.51 -37.64
N ALA A 284 21.06 -6.87 -37.63
CA ALA A 284 20.32 -6.63 -38.87
C ALA A 284 19.52 -5.34 -38.83
N MET A 285 19.29 -4.78 -40.02
CA MET A 285 18.27 -3.76 -40.25
C MET A 285 17.45 -4.14 -41.47
N VAL A 286 16.15 -3.89 -41.41
CA VAL A 286 15.24 -4.07 -42.54
C VAL A 286 14.55 -2.74 -42.83
N HIS A 287 14.78 -2.17 -44.00
CA HIS A 287 14.07 -0.97 -44.44
C HIS A 287 12.81 -1.34 -45.22
N LEU A 288 11.69 -0.76 -44.81
CA LEU A 288 10.38 -0.93 -45.43
C LEU A 288 9.82 0.42 -45.86
N ASP A 289 8.79 0.38 -46.69
CA ASP A 289 8.09 1.57 -47.16
C ASP A 289 7.44 2.33 -45.98
N PRO A 290 7.52 3.66 -45.89
CA PRO A 290 6.87 4.43 -44.82
C PRO A 290 5.36 4.18 -44.67
N ASP A 291 4.70 3.77 -45.76
CA ASP A 291 3.26 3.51 -45.79
C ASP A 291 2.88 2.04 -45.50
N ASP A 292 3.86 1.11 -45.48
CA ASP A 292 3.65 -0.33 -45.22
C ASP A 292 3.84 -0.68 -43.74
N LEU A 293 2.99 -0.10 -42.87
CA LEU A 293 3.04 -0.34 -41.43
C LEU A 293 2.78 -1.80 -41.08
N ASP A 294 1.76 -2.43 -41.68
CA ASP A 294 1.38 -3.80 -41.35
C ASP A 294 2.47 -4.80 -41.77
N GLY A 295 3.12 -4.59 -42.92
CA GLY A 295 4.29 -5.37 -43.34
C GLY A 295 5.49 -5.21 -42.40
N ALA A 296 5.67 -4.03 -41.81
CA ALA A 296 6.73 -3.78 -40.85
C ALA A 296 6.49 -4.48 -39.50
N TYR A 297 5.24 -4.49 -39.00
CA TYR A 297 4.86 -5.28 -37.83
C TYR A 297 4.99 -6.79 -38.08
N ALA A 298 4.56 -7.28 -39.25
CA ALA A 298 4.72 -8.69 -39.60
C ALA A 298 6.20 -9.12 -39.64
N GLU A 299 7.10 -8.28 -40.17
CA GLU A 299 8.53 -8.55 -40.17
C GLU A 299 9.12 -8.53 -38.74
N LEU A 300 8.67 -7.59 -37.89
CA LEU A 300 9.03 -7.52 -36.47
C LEU A 300 8.63 -8.80 -35.72
N ASP A 301 7.37 -9.23 -35.87
CA ASP A 301 6.81 -10.39 -35.19
C ASP A 301 7.45 -11.70 -35.67
N ARG A 302 7.74 -11.81 -36.98
CA ARG A 302 8.47 -12.95 -37.57
C ARG A 302 9.87 -13.12 -36.99
N ARG A 303 10.60 -12.01 -36.81
CA ARG A 303 11.94 -12.05 -36.20
C ARG A 303 11.87 -12.39 -34.71
N TYR A 304 10.89 -11.86 -34.00
CA TYR A 304 10.72 -12.16 -32.58
C TYR A 304 10.38 -13.65 -32.36
N ALA A 305 9.47 -14.20 -33.17
CA ALA A 305 9.11 -15.62 -33.17
C ALA A 305 10.31 -16.55 -33.42
N ALA A 306 11.22 -16.15 -34.32
CA ALA A 306 12.42 -16.92 -34.64
C ALA A 306 13.55 -16.76 -33.61
N GLY A 307 13.47 -15.72 -32.76
CA GLY A 307 14.48 -15.34 -31.78
C GLY A 307 13.98 -15.55 -30.35
N GLU A 308 13.82 -14.45 -29.61
CA GLU A 308 13.50 -14.45 -28.17
C GLU A 308 12.19 -15.16 -27.81
N ALA A 309 11.20 -15.16 -28.71
CA ALA A 309 9.93 -15.87 -28.48
C ALA A 309 9.93 -17.33 -28.94
N ALA A 310 11.02 -17.85 -29.51
CA ALA A 310 11.08 -19.24 -29.99
C ALA A 310 10.77 -20.28 -28.89
N PRO A 311 11.23 -20.14 -27.63
CA PRO A 311 10.83 -21.04 -26.55
C PRO A 311 9.32 -20.95 -26.21
N TYR A 312 8.70 -19.81 -26.50
CA TYR A 312 7.32 -19.46 -26.13
C TYR A 312 6.38 -19.49 -27.34
N ALA A 313 6.71 -20.30 -28.37
CA ALA A 313 6.08 -20.25 -29.69
C ALA A 313 4.55 -20.30 -29.63
N ARG A 314 3.98 -21.18 -28.81
CA ARG A 314 2.54 -21.33 -28.66
C ARG A 314 1.85 -20.06 -28.14
N THR A 315 2.40 -19.46 -27.10
CA THR A 315 1.87 -18.23 -26.50
C THR A 315 2.00 -17.06 -27.46
N TRP A 316 3.12 -17.00 -28.17
CA TRP A 316 3.36 -16.01 -29.21
C TRP A 316 2.41 -16.16 -30.41
N GLU A 317 2.12 -17.39 -30.84
CA GLU A 317 1.14 -17.68 -31.89
C GLU A 317 -0.29 -17.28 -31.48
N THR A 318 -0.68 -17.51 -30.22
CA THR A 318 -1.98 -17.03 -29.71
C THR A 318 -2.06 -15.51 -29.71
N LEU A 319 -1.00 -14.80 -29.29
CA LEU A 319 -0.97 -13.32 -29.32
C LEU A 319 -1.09 -12.76 -30.73
N GLN A 320 -0.40 -13.37 -31.70
CA GLN A 320 -0.52 -12.98 -33.10
C GLN A 320 -1.93 -13.19 -33.64
N ARG A 321 -2.57 -14.33 -33.33
CA ARG A 321 -3.97 -14.59 -33.72
C ARG A 321 -4.93 -13.59 -33.10
N PHE A 322 -4.74 -13.25 -31.82
CA PHE A 322 -5.55 -12.24 -31.15
C PHE A 322 -5.42 -10.86 -31.82
N ALA A 323 -4.20 -10.41 -32.13
CA ALA A 323 -3.97 -9.12 -32.78
C ALA A 323 -4.42 -9.07 -34.25
N ALA A 324 -4.40 -10.21 -34.95
CA ALA A 324 -4.78 -10.33 -36.36
C ALA A 324 -6.26 -10.70 -36.59
N ALA A 325 -7.04 -10.90 -35.52
CA ALA A 325 -8.40 -11.42 -35.63
C ALA A 325 -9.30 -10.46 -36.43
N GLY A 326 -9.71 -10.91 -37.62
CA GLY A 326 -10.67 -10.21 -38.49
C GLY A 326 -12.08 -10.78 -38.45
N ASP A 327 -12.30 -11.84 -37.66
CA ASP A 327 -13.59 -12.54 -37.48
C ASP A 327 -13.88 -12.76 -35.98
N TRP A 328 -15.14 -12.61 -35.58
CA TRP A 328 -15.64 -12.81 -34.23
C TRP A 328 -15.46 -14.25 -33.74
N ASP A 329 -15.60 -15.23 -34.61
CA ASP A 329 -15.42 -16.64 -34.23
C ASP A 329 -13.94 -16.97 -33.95
N GLU A 330 -13.04 -16.39 -34.74
CA GLU A 330 -11.60 -16.51 -34.53
C GLU A 330 -11.15 -15.78 -33.26
N LEU A 331 -11.69 -14.58 -33.02
CA LEU A 331 -11.46 -13.83 -31.79
C LEU A 331 -11.99 -14.58 -30.56
N ALA A 332 -13.20 -15.14 -30.61
CA ALA A 332 -13.74 -15.94 -29.52
C ALA A 332 -12.91 -17.20 -29.24
N SER A 333 -12.25 -17.76 -30.26
CA SER A 333 -11.44 -18.97 -30.14
C SER A 333 -10.14 -18.78 -29.34
N VAL A 334 -9.66 -17.55 -29.17
CA VAL A 334 -8.44 -17.28 -28.40
C VAL A 334 -8.71 -17.14 -26.89
N PHE A 335 -9.96 -16.99 -26.48
CA PHE A 335 -10.36 -16.83 -25.07
C PHE A 335 -10.92 -18.13 -24.49
N ASP A 336 -10.61 -18.35 -23.22
CA ASP A 336 -11.25 -19.36 -22.37
C ASP A 336 -12.71 -18.96 -22.09
N PRO A 337 -13.70 -19.87 -22.10
CA PRO A 337 -15.09 -19.54 -21.76
C PRO A 337 -15.24 -18.85 -20.39
N ASP A 338 -14.46 -19.27 -19.41
CA ASP A 338 -14.46 -18.76 -18.03
C ASP A 338 -13.42 -17.64 -17.85
N LEU A 339 -13.19 -16.87 -18.92
CA LEU A 339 -12.27 -15.73 -18.92
C LEU A 339 -12.59 -14.77 -17.78
N VAL A 340 -11.55 -14.37 -17.04
CA VAL A 340 -11.64 -13.26 -16.08
C VAL A 340 -10.83 -12.06 -16.57
N LEU A 341 -11.48 -10.93 -16.78
CA LEU A 341 -10.84 -9.63 -17.03
C LEU A 341 -10.93 -8.77 -15.78
N GLU A 342 -9.80 -8.26 -15.30
CA GLU A 342 -9.78 -7.23 -14.26
C GLU A 342 -9.30 -5.91 -14.83
N ASP A 343 -10.20 -4.92 -14.88
CA ASP A 343 -9.88 -3.57 -15.34
C ASP A 343 -9.50 -2.66 -14.16
N HIS A 344 -8.21 -2.35 -14.05
CA HIS A 344 -7.63 -1.54 -12.97
C HIS A 344 -7.60 -0.04 -13.30
N ARG A 345 -8.17 0.37 -14.44
CA ARG A 345 -8.22 1.77 -14.86
C ARG A 345 -9.23 2.55 -14.01
N PRO A 346 -8.96 3.82 -13.63
CA PRO A 346 -9.87 4.63 -12.81
C PRO A 346 -11.26 4.86 -13.45
N ILE A 347 -11.34 4.79 -14.79
CA ILE A 347 -12.60 4.80 -15.55
C ILE A 347 -12.66 3.50 -16.38
N GLY A 348 -12.59 2.36 -15.68
CA GLY A 348 -12.66 1.03 -16.26
C GLY A 348 -14.04 0.37 -16.17
N TRP A 349 -14.18 -0.81 -16.78
CA TRP A 349 -15.42 -1.59 -16.80
C TRP A 349 -15.61 -2.51 -15.57
N GLY A 350 -14.65 -2.50 -14.63
CA GLY A 350 -14.64 -3.38 -13.47
C GLY A 350 -14.16 -4.79 -13.82
N THR A 351 -14.64 -5.80 -13.10
CA THR A 351 -14.29 -7.21 -13.34
C THR A 351 -15.34 -7.86 -14.24
N LEU A 352 -14.90 -8.44 -15.36
CA LEU A 352 -15.73 -9.31 -16.19
C LEU A 352 -15.39 -10.77 -15.90
N HIS A 353 -16.40 -11.64 -15.89
CA HIS A 353 -16.30 -13.01 -15.43
C HIS A 353 -16.58 -14.05 -16.53
N SER A 354 -16.73 -13.62 -17.78
CA SER A 354 -16.83 -14.54 -18.91
C SER A 354 -16.28 -13.98 -20.20
N ARG A 355 -15.97 -14.88 -21.14
CA ARG A 355 -15.62 -14.51 -22.52
C ARG A 355 -16.72 -13.70 -23.19
N ASP A 356 -17.98 -14.10 -23.01
CA ASP A 356 -19.09 -13.53 -23.76
C ASP A 356 -19.34 -12.08 -23.34
N GLU A 357 -19.21 -11.75 -22.03
CA GLU A 357 -19.21 -10.36 -21.53
C GLU A 357 -18.10 -9.53 -22.17
N TYR A 358 -16.89 -10.07 -22.27
CA TYR A 358 -15.77 -9.38 -22.89
C TYR A 358 -15.98 -9.15 -24.39
N LEU A 359 -16.50 -10.14 -25.11
CA LEU A 359 -16.81 -10.00 -26.54
C LEU A 359 -17.94 -9.00 -26.79
N GLU A 360 -18.96 -8.93 -25.92
CA GLU A 360 -19.99 -7.90 -25.99
C GLU A 360 -19.42 -6.49 -25.81
N MET A 361 -18.48 -6.31 -24.87
CA MET A 361 -17.76 -5.04 -24.70
C MET A 361 -16.98 -4.64 -25.96
N ILE A 362 -16.22 -5.56 -26.57
CA ILE A 362 -15.51 -5.27 -27.83
C ILE A 362 -16.51 -4.96 -28.96
N ARG A 363 -17.62 -5.68 -29.06
CA ARG A 363 -18.68 -5.41 -30.06
C ARG A 363 -19.22 -4.00 -29.92
N ALA A 364 -19.49 -3.55 -28.70
CA ALA A 364 -19.94 -2.18 -28.46
C ALA A 364 -18.91 -1.14 -28.94
N LEU A 365 -17.61 -1.40 -28.75
CA LEU A 365 -16.54 -0.52 -29.25
C LEU A 365 -16.46 -0.52 -30.79
N VAL A 366 -16.61 -1.68 -31.43
CA VAL A 366 -16.62 -1.82 -32.90
C VAL A 366 -17.87 -1.18 -33.52
N ASP A 367 -19.03 -1.30 -32.87
CA ASP A 367 -20.26 -0.64 -33.31
C ASP A 367 -20.15 0.89 -33.26
N LEU A 368 -19.44 1.41 -32.26
CA LEU A 368 -19.13 2.84 -32.13
C LEU A 368 -18.07 3.31 -33.15
N ALA A 369 -17.09 2.46 -33.45
CA ALA A 369 -15.97 2.75 -34.34
C ALA A 369 -15.67 1.54 -35.25
N PRO A 370 -16.30 1.46 -36.43
CA PRO A 370 -16.15 0.31 -37.33
C PRO A 370 -14.73 0.10 -37.87
N ASP A 371 -13.87 1.11 -37.77
CA ASP A 371 -12.46 1.10 -38.13
C ASP A 371 -11.52 0.89 -36.94
N LEU A 372 -12.06 0.43 -35.79
CA LEU A 372 -11.29 0.12 -34.59
C LEU A 372 -10.14 -0.84 -34.92
N SER A 373 -8.91 -0.38 -34.66
CA SER A 373 -7.68 -1.15 -34.81
C SER A 373 -7.01 -1.33 -33.47
N LEU A 374 -6.68 -2.57 -33.12
CA LEU A 374 -5.90 -2.92 -31.93
C LEU A 374 -4.47 -3.24 -32.35
N ARG A 375 -3.49 -2.50 -31.84
CA ARG A 375 -2.06 -2.76 -32.11
C ARG A 375 -1.30 -3.03 -30.82
N LEU A 376 -0.54 -4.12 -30.80
CA LEU A 376 0.44 -4.40 -29.76
C LEU A 376 1.74 -3.65 -30.08
N GLU A 377 1.98 -2.56 -29.37
CA GLU A 377 3.14 -1.69 -29.57
C GLU A 377 4.37 -2.30 -28.92
N HIS A 378 4.28 -2.74 -27.67
CA HIS A 378 5.44 -3.24 -26.94
C HIS A 378 5.16 -4.56 -26.23
N VAL A 379 6.02 -5.55 -26.42
CA VAL A 379 6.02 -6.79 -25.62
C VAL A 379 7.21 -6.71 -24.68
N LEU A 380 6.92 -6.48 -23.40
CA LEU A 380 7.93 -6.15 -22.39
C LEU A 380 8.44 -7.37 -21.63
N ALA A 381 7.64 -8.41 -21.51
CA ALA A 381 8.02 -9.70 -20.94
C ALA A 381 7.10 -10.79 -21.49
N LEU A 382 7.66 -11.98 -21.72
CA LEU A 382 6.96 -13.14 -22.25
C LEU A 382 7.53 -14.40 -21.61
N ASP A 383 6.65 -15.30 -21.19
CA ASP A 383 7.01 -16.68 -20.85
C ASP A 383 5.99 -17.69 -21.43
N ASP A 384 6.10 -18.96 -21.04
CA ASP A 384 5.24 -20.04 -21.54
C ASP A 384 3.74 -19.78 -21.34
N ARG A 385 3.35 -18.93 -20.40
CA ARG A 385 1.95 -18.75 -20.01
C ARG A 385 1.57 -17.33 -19.57
N ARG A 386 2.45 -16.33 -19.72
CA ARG A 386 2.15 -14.91 -19.46
C ARG A 386 2.77 -14.00 -20.49
N THR A 387 2.13 -12.86 -20.70
CA THR A 387 2.75 -11.69 -21.33
C THR A 387 2.49 -10.43 -20.53
N LEU A 388 3.44 -9.51 -20.55
CA LEU A 388 3.25 -8.11 -20.21
C LEU A 388 3.45 -7.29 -21.48
N SER A 389 2.41 -6.58 -21.90
CA SER A 389 2.40 -5.85 -23.16
C SER A 389 1.75 -4.48 -23.03
N VAL A 390 2.14 -3.57 -23.92
CA VAL A 390 1.53 -2.25 -24.12
C VAL A 390 0.94 -2.23 -25.51
N GLY A 391 -0.30 -1.79 -25.63
CA GLY A 391 -1.00 -1.69 -26.89
C GLY A 391 -1.79 -0.40 -27.01
N ARG A 392 -2.31 -0.17 -28.20
CA ARG A 392 -3.17 0.97 -28.52
C ARG A 392 -4.37 0.49 -29.31
N ALA A 393 -5.55 0.93 -28.87
CA ALA A 393 -6.76 0.87 -29.66
C ALA A 393 -6.96 2.24 -30.32
N ALA A 394 -7.23 2.29 -31.62
CA ALA A 394 -7.49 3.55 -32.34
C ALA A 394 -8.65 3.38 -33.32
N GLY A 395 -9.43 4.43 -33.53
CA GLY A 395 -10.56 4.42 -34.47
C GLY A 395 -11.14 5.82 -34.66
N ASN A 396 -12.21 5.94 -35.44
CA ASN A 396 -12.94 7.19 -35.61
C ASN A 396 -14.31 7.11 -34.89
N TRP A 397 -14.62 8.13 -34.09
CA TRP A 397 -15.93 8.28 -33.42
C TRP A 397 -16.42 9.74 -33.53
N GLU A 398 -17.71 10.03 -33.23
CA GLU A 398 -18.51 11.26 -33.49
C GLU A 398 -17.88 12.64 -33.07
N GLY A 399 -16.67 12.93 -33.52
CA GLY A 399 -15.84 14.06 -33.10
C GLY A 399 -14.40 14.02 -33.65
N GLY A 400 -13.94 12.91 -34.21
CA GLY A 400 -12.62 12.77 -34.82
C GLY A 400 -11.94 11.43 -34.52
N PRO A 401 -10.66 11.28 -34.89
CA PRO A 401 -9.88 10.10 -34.50
C PRO A 401 -9.69 10.08 -32.98
N PHE A 402 -9.81 8.90 -32.38
CA PHE A 402 -9.46 8.65 -30.98
C PHE A 402 -8.36 7.60 -30.90
N GLU A 403 -7.56 7.71 -29.84
CA GLU A 403 -6.53 6.73 -29.48
C GLU A 403 -6.66 6.41 -27.98
N MET A 404 -6.61 5.13 -27.64
CA MET A 404 -6.68 4.60 -26.28
C MET A 404 -5.50 3.65 -26.06
N PRO A 405 -4.39 4.14 -25.48
CA PRO A 405 -3.31 3.28 -25.04
C PRO A 405 -3.73 2.45 -23.81
N PHE A 406 -3.19 1.24 -23.68
CA PHE A 406 -3.44 0.36 -22.55
C PHE A 406 -2.22 -0.50 -22.24
N VAL A 407 -2.10 -0.95 -21.00
CA VAL A 407 -1.15 -1.97 -20.57
C VAL A 407 -1.92 -3.21 -20.17
N ALA A 408 -1.46 -4.38 -20.64
CA ALA A 408 -2.12 -5.66 -20.40
C ALA A 408 -1.14 -6.70 -19.85
N VAL A 409 -1.52 -7.34 -18.75
CA VAL A 409 -0.90 -8.58 -18.25
C VAL A 409 -1.83 -9.73 -18.58
N VAL A 410 -1.43 -10.61 -19.50
CA VAL A 410 -2.28 -11.71 -19.99
C VAL A 410 -1.73 -13.03 -19.50
N VAL A 411 -2.62 -13.92 -19.05
CA VAL A 411 -2.35 -15.27 -18.54
C VAL A 411 -3.02 -16.29 -19.44
N PHE A 412 -2.23 -17.27 -19.89
CA PHE A 412 -2.67 -18.31 -20.81
C PHE A 412 -2.92 -19.63 -20.06
N GLY A 413 -4.01 -20.30 -20.43
CA GLY A 413 -4.36 -21.65 -20.01
C GLY A 413 -3.39 -22.70 -20.59
N PRO A 414 -3.44 -23.96 -20.09
CA PRO A 414 -2.62 -25.05 -20.62
C PRO A 414 -2.98 -25.40 -22.07
N ASP A 415 -4.12 -24.95 -22.57
CA ASP A 415 -4.57 -25.12 -23.95
C ASP A 415 -4.12 -23.95 -24.88
N GLY A 416 -3.46 -22.93 -24.31
CA GLY A 416 -2.95 -21.77 -25.02
C GLY A 416 -4.00 -20.68 -25.26
N ARG A 417 -5.18 -20.79 -24.66
CA ARG A 417 -6.20 -19.72 -24.63
C ARG A 417 -5.91 -18.71 -23.52
N ILE A 418 -6.41 -17.50 -23.68
CA ILE A 418 -6.36 -16.47 -22.65
C ILE A 418 -7.39 -16.81 -21.58
N GLN A 419 -6.91 -17.16 -20.39
CA GLN A 419 -7.74 -17.50 -19.23
C GLN A 419 -8.04 -16.28 -18.37
N ARG A 420 -7.08 -15.36 -18.28
CA ARG A 420 -7.20 -14.18 -17.45
C ARG A 420 -6.34 -13.07 -18.00
N PHE A 421 -6.79 -11.83 -17.89
CA PHE A 421 -5.88 -10.71 -18.09
C PHE A 421 -6.28 -9.49 -17.28
N HIS A 422 -5.27 -8.68 -16.96
CA HIS A 422 -5.39 -7.47 -16.17
C HIS A 422 -5.10 -6.28 -17.08
N GLN A 423 -5.99 -5.30 -17.09
CA GLN A 423 -5.85 -4.09 -17.91
C GLN A 423 -5.56 -2.88 -17.02
N TYR A 424 -4.63 -2.04 -17.46
CA TYR A 424 -4.13 -0.88 -16.74
C TYR A 424 -3.99 0.31 -17.71
N ASP A 425 -3.98 1.50 -17.14
CA ASP A 425 -3.59 2.70 -17.88
C ASP A 425 -2.06 2.77 -18.06
N PRO A 426 -1.55 3.49 -19.07
CA PRO A 426 -0.11 3.63 -19.30
C PRO A 426 0.69 4.12 -18.08
N GLU A 427 0.09 4.98 -17.25
CA GLU A 427 0.70 5.53 -16.03
C GLU A 427 0.85 4.47 -14.93
N GLN A 428 0.12 3.36 -15.03
CA GLN A 428 0.13 2.24 -14.07
C GLN A 428 1.09 1.11 -14.48
N LEU A 429 2.05 1.36 -15.39
CA LEU A 429 2.97 0.33 -15.89
C LEU A 429 3.75 -0.40 -14.77
N ASP A 430 4.14 0.31 -13.70
CA ASP A 430 4.82 -0.31 -12.56
C ASP A 430 3.90 -1.27 -11.79
N ALA A 431 2.61 -0.93 -11.66
CA ALA A 431 1.61 -1.81 -11.06
C ALA A 431 1.36 -3.03 -11.96
N ALA A 432 1.29 -2.85 -13.27
CA ALA A 432 1.21 -3.94 -14.23
C ALA A 432 2.45 -4.86 -14.17
N ARG A 433 3.64 -4.30 -13.95
CA ARG A 433 4.88 -5.09 -13.78
C ARG A 433 4.87 -5.86 -12.46
N ALA A 434 4.47 -5.22 -11.37
CA ALA A 434 4.29 -5.91 -10.09
C ALA A 434 3.25 -7.04 -10.19
N CYS A 435 2.16 -6.80 -10.91
CA CYS A 435 1.14 -7.81 -11.23
C CYS A 435 1.74 -8.98 -12.04
N PHE A 436 2.44 -8.69 -13.13
CA PHE A 436 3.14 -9.71 -13.93
C PHE A 436 4.06 -10.58 -13.07
N GLU A 437 4.90 -9.98 -12.20
CA GLU A 437 5.79 -10.71 -11.30
C GLU A 437 5.04 -11.51 -10.22
N ALA A 438 3.93 -10.97 -9.70
CA ALA A 438 3.12 -11.60 -8.67
C ALA A 438 2.34 -12.83 -9.18
N ILE A 439 1.86 -12.78 -10.44
CA ILE A 439 1.13 -13.87 -11.09
C ILE A 439 2.11 -14.98 -11.46
N ARG A 440 2.45 -15.89 -10.55
CA ARG A 440 3.29 -17.05 -10.90
C ARG A 440 2.43 -18.09 -11.62
N VAL A 441 2.75 -18.43 -12.87
CA VAL A 441 1.98 -19.47 -13.57
C VAL A 441 2.36 -20.86 -13.09
N GLY A 442 1.34 -21.57 -12.63
CA GLY A 442 1.40 -22.93 -12.10
C GLY A 442 0.40 -23.17 -10.97
N ALA A 443 -0.11 -22.10 -10.36
CA ALA A 443 -1.06 -22.19 -9.27
C ALA A 443 -1.69 -20.81 -9.10
N ALA A 444 -3.02 -20.72 -9.12
CA ALA A 444 -3.65 -19.54 -8.53
C ALA A 444 -3.15 -19.46 -7.07
N ARG A 445 -2.19 -18.54 -6.82
CA ARG A 445 -1.98 -17.81 -5.56
C ARG A 445 -3.22 -17.87 -4.70
N ASP A 446 -3.39 -18.92 -3.91
CA ASP A 446 -4.44 -18.97 -2.90
C ASP A 446 -4.22 -17.71 -2.05
N PRO A 447 -5.12 -16.71 -2.10
CA PRO A 447 -4.88 -15.43 -1.47
C PRO A 447 -4.68 -15.59 0.04
N LEU A 448 -5.27 -16.63 0.65
CA LEU A 448 -5.09 -16.96 2.05
C LEU A 448 -3.71 -17.58 2.35
N ALA A 449 -3.06 -18.21 1.38
CA ALA A 449 -1.71 -18.73 1.55
C ALA A 449 -0.64 -17.63 1.60
N ALA A 450 -0.86 -16.50 0.93
CA ALA A 450 0.03 -15.34 1.02
C ALA A 450 0.01 -14.68 2.42
N LEU A 451 -1.08 -14.84 3.15
CA LEU A 451 -1.27 -14.34 4.52
C LEU A 451 -0.71 -15.29 5.58
N ALA A 452 -0.33 -16.51 5.20
CA ALA A 452 0.30 -17.46 6.12
C ALA A 452 1.70 -16.98 6.51
N ARG A 453 1.98 -16.89 7.81
CA ARG A 453 3.31 -16.49 8.30
C ARG A 453 4.31 -17.63 8.08
N PRO A 454 5.55 -17.34 7.63
CA PRO A 454 6.60 -18.36 7.55
C PRO A 454 6.81 -19.03 8.90
N ASN A 455 6.80 -20.37 8.92
CA ASN A 455 6.96 -21.18 10.11
C ASN A 455 7.93 -22.35 9.87
N ALA A 456 8.14 -23.20 10.88
CA ALA A 456 9.11 -24.28 10.80
C ALA A 456 8.80 -25.27 9.67
N VAL A 457 7.52 -25.62 9.48
CA VAL A 457 7.10 -26.55 8.43
C VAL A 457 7.22 -25.93 7.03
N SER A 458 6.86 -24.65 6.83
CA SER A 458 6.98 -23.99 5.53
C SER A 458 8.44 -23.82 5.12
N ALA A 459 9.31 -23.42 6.05
CA ALA A 459 10.76 -23.31 5.80
C ALA A 459 11.40 -24.66 5.46
N THR A 460 10.93 -25.75 6.07
CA THR A 460 11.37 -27.11 5.75
C THR A 460 10.89 -27.53 4.36
N GLY A 461 9.66 -27.16 4.00
CA GLY A 461 9.12 -27.30 2.65
C GLY A 461 10.01 -26.64 1.59
N ASP A 462 10.40 -25.39 1.79
CA ASP A 462 11.25 -24.64 0.87
C ASP A 462 12.63 -25.30 0.69
N ARG A 463 13.25 -25.73 1.80
CA ARG A 463 14.54 -26.45 1.77
C ARG A 463 14.42 -27.77 1.01
N LEU A 464 13.34 -28.51 1.20
CA LEU A 464 13.08 -29.73 0.43
C LEU A 464 12.93 -29.41 -1.06
N GLN A 465 12.36 -28.26 -1.44
CA GLN A 465 12.18 -27.90 -2.86
C GLN A 465 13.50 -27.55 -3.52
N ALA A 466 14.32 -26.76 -2.82
CA ALA A 466 15.67 -26.45 -3.26
C ALA A 466 16.52 -27.72 -3.40
N ALA A 467 16.46 -28.63 -2.43
CA ALA A 467 17.21 -29.90 -2.47
C ALA A 467 16.77 -30.80 -3.64
N PHE A 468 15.46 -30.91 -3.88
CA PHE A 468 14.93 -31.67 -5.03
C PHE A 468 15.36 -31.06 -6.37
N ALA A 469 15.24 -29.72 -6.53
CA ALA A 469 15.66 -29.02 -7.74
C ALA A 469 17.17 -29.16 -8.01
N ALA A 470 17.99 -29.13 -6.96
CA ALA A 470 19.43 -29.36 -7.04
C ALA A 470 19.82 -30.85 -7.19
N ARG A 471 18.84 -31.77 -7.10
CA ARG A 471 19.05 -33.23 -7.04
C ARG A 471 20.01 -33.66 -5.92
N ASP A 472 19.99 -32.94 -4.80
CA ASP A 472 20.79 -33.24 -3.62
C ASP A 472 20.03 -34.16 -2.65
N TRP A 473 20.12 -35.47 -2.93
CA TRP A 473 19.47 -36.50 -2.12
C TRP A 473 20.07 -36.64 -0.71
N GLY A 474 21.30 -36.17 -0.51
CA GLY A 474 21.93 -36.10 0.81
C GLY A 474 21.26 -35.05 1.68
N ALA A 475 20.98 -33.87 1.11
CA ALA A 475 20.21 -32.81 1.77
C ALA A 475 18.76 -33.24 2.03
N VAL A 476 18.08 -33.89 1.07
CA VAL A 476 16.72 -34.44 1.29
C VAL A 476 16.71 -35.40 2.47
N ARG A 477 17.67 -36.32 2.55
CA ARG A 477 17.79 -37.26 3.68
C ARG A 477 18.03 -36.56 5.01
N ALA A 478 18.88 -35.53 5.02
CA ALA A 478 19.21 -34.78 6.24
C ALA A 478 18.01 -34.00 6.81
N LEU A 479 17.01 -33.68 5.98
CA LEU A 479 15.76 -33.05 6.40
C LEU A 479 14.80 -34.02 7.09
N CYS A 480 14.98 -35.34 6.96
CA CYS A 480 14.09 -36.34 7.56
C CYS A 480 14.54 -36.78 8.97
N ALA A 481 13.58 -36.89 9.88
CA ALA A 481 13.81 -37.45 11.21
C ALA A 481 14.03 -38.99 11.13
N PRO A 482 14.83 -39.57 12.04
CA PRO A 482 14.94 -41.02 12.14
C PRO A 482 13.56 -41.66 12.38
N GLY A 483 13.15 -42.55 11.47
CA GLY A 483 11.85 -43.21 11.54
C GLY A 483 10.68 -42.45 10.90
N ALA A 484 10.94 -41.38 10.15
CA ALA A 484 9.90 -40.67 9.41
C ALA A 484 9.14 -41.60 8.45
N LYS A 485 7.85 -41.33 8.28
CA LYS A 485 6.92 -42.17 7.49
C LYS A 485 6.25 -41.38 6.38
N PHE A 486 6.25 -41.95 5.18
CA PHE A 486 5.63 -41.36 4.01
C PHE A 486 4.53 -42.27 3.51
N GLU A 487 3.38 -41.68 3.21
CA GLU A 487 2.18 -42.38 2.75
C GLU A 487 1.63 -41.68 1.52
N ASP A 488 1.23 -42.45 0.52
CA ASP A 488 0.38 -41.96 -0.56
C ASP A 488 -0.98 -42.63 -0.42
N ARG A 489 -2.00 -41.83 -0.06
CA ARG A 489 -3.39 -42.28 0.10
C ARG A 489 -4.25 -41.93 -1.12
N GLY A 490 -3.67 -41.44 -2.22
CA GLY A 490 -4.36 -41.17 -3.46
C GLY A 490 -4.83 -42.46 -4.15
N ARG A 491 -5.85 -42.34 -5.01
CA ARG A 491 -6.50 -43.47 -5.70
C ARG A 491 -5.54 -44.36 -6.51
N ARG A 492 -4.36 -43.84 -6.87
CA ARG A 492 -3.39 -44.49 -7.77
C ARG A 492 -2.29 -45.31 -7.09
N ALA A 493 -1.98 -45.04 -5.81
CA ALA A 493 -0.74 -45.59 -5.22
C ALA A 493 -0.96 -46.32 -3.89
N LEU A 494 -1.84 -45.89 -2.98
CA LEU A 494 -2.14 -46.56 -1.68
C LEU A 494 -0.93 -47.27 -1.04
N VAL A 495 0.19 -46.56 -0.90
CA VAL A 495 1.50 -47.09 -0.47
C VAL A 495 1.99 -46.36 0.77
N SER A 496 2.76 -47.06 1.60
CA SER A 496 3.44 -46.49 2.76
C SER A 496 4.86 -47.01 2.83
N GLY A 497 5.81 -46.11 3.10
CA GLY A 497 7.23 -46.41 3.14
C GLY A 497 7.98 -45.58 4.17
N ASP A 498 9.26 -45.90 4.31
CA ASP A 498 10.22 -45.10 5.09
C ASP A 498 10.91 -44.05 4.20
N VAL A 499 11.87 -43.33 4.79
CA VAL A 499 12.66 -42.30 4.11
C VAL A 499 13.38 -42.83 2.87
N ASP A 500 13.88 -44.08 2.90
CA ASP A 500 14.64 -44.66 1.79
C ASP A 500 13.73 -44.91 0.59
N TRP A 501 12.55 -45.47 0.86
CA TRP A 501 11.52 -45.67 -0.16
C TRP A 501 11.11 -44.35 -0.81
N TRP A 502 10.81 -43.31 -0.01
CA TRP A 502 10.36 -42.02 -0.54
C TRP A 502 11.45 -41.29 -1.33
N ILE A 503 12.71 -41.35 -0.89
CA ILE A 503 13.83 -40.76 -1.66
C ILE A 503 14.03 -41.49 -3.00
N ALA A 504 13.86 -42.82 -3.04
CA ALA A 504 13.95 -43.58 -4.28
C ALA A 504 12.84 -43.17 -5.27
N ASP A 505 11.63 -42.93 -4.78
CA ASP A 505 10.50 -42.42 -5.58
C ASP A 505 10.80 -41.02 -6.16
N LEU A 506 11.31 -40.09 -5.33
CA LEU A 506 11.75 -38.78 -5.81
C LEU A 506 12.89 -38.84 -6.83
N GLN A 507 13.81 -39.80 -6.68
CA GLN A 507 14.89 -40.04 -7.65
C GLN A 507 14.36 -40.52 -9.00
N GLU A 508 13.38 -41.43 -8.99
CA GLU A 508 12.70 -41.89 -10.21
C GLU A 508 12.02 -40.71 -10.91
N ILE A 509 11.24 -39.92 -10.18
CA ILE A 509 10.56 -38.72 -10.70
C ILE A 509 11.56 -37.73 -11.32
N ALA A 510 12.67 -37.45 -10.61
CA ALA A 510 13.70 -36.52 -11.10
C ALA A 510 14.50 -37.05 -12.31
N SER A 511 14.43 -38.35 -12.59
CA SER A 511 15.10 -38.97 -13.74
C SER A 511 14.36 -38.76 -15.07
N MET A 512 13.08 -38.39 -15.03
CA MET A 512 12.23 -38.15 -16.21
C MET A 512 12.63 -36.85 -16.95
N ARG A 513 12.20 -36.70 -18.21
CA ARG A 513 12.45 -35.48 -19.00
C ARG A 513 11.48 -34.40 -18.61
N ASN A 514 11.92 -33.14 -18.65
CA ASN A 514 11.09 -31.96 -18.34
C ASN A 514 10.37 -32.04 -16.98
N THR A 515 10.95 -32.74 -16.00
CA THR A 515 10.34 -32.87 -14.68
C THR A 515 10.28 -31.52 -13.97
N ARG A 516 9.08 -31.12 -13.56
CA ARG A 516 8.85 -29.93 -12.74
C ARG A 516 7.99 -30.32 -11.53
N LEU A 517 8.51 -30.02 -10.33
CA LEU A 517 7.79 -30.19 -9.07
C LEU A 517 7.52 -28.82 -8.48
N GLU A 518 6.25 -28.43 -8.47
CA GLU A 518 5.79 -27.19 -7.88
C GLU A 518 5.03 -27.47 -6.60
N ARG A 519 5.19 -26.55 -5.64
CA ARG A 519 4.47 -26.59 -4.38
C ARG A 519 3.82 -25.26 -4.12
N GLN A 520 2.58 -25.34 -3.69
CA GLN A 520 1.81 -24.21 -3.24
C GLN A 520 1.29 -24.51 -1.83
N LEU A 521 1.56 -23.63 -0.88
CA LEU A 521 0.95 -23.73 0.44
C LEU A 521 -0.57 -23.52 0.30
N VAL A 522 -1.35 -24.42 0.89
CA VAL A 522 -2.82 -24.28 1.01
C VAL A 522 -3.16 -23.71 2.38
N GLY A 523 -2.51 -24.22 3.43
CA GLY A 523 -2.64 -23.68 4.77
C GLY A 523 -1.75 -24.38 5.79
N THR A 524 -1.67 -23.82 6.99
CA THR A 524 -0.90 -24.37 8.11
C THR A 524 -1.80 -24.66 9.33
N ALA A 525 -1.64 -25.85 9.89
CA ALA A 525 -2.18 -26.22 11.19
C ALA A 525 -1.07 -26.03 12.24
N GLY A 526 -1.02 -24.83 12.82
CA GLY A 526 0.08 -24.38 13.67
C GLY A 526 1.43 -24.29 12.94
N ASP A 527 2.52 -24.37 13.68
CA ASP A 527 3.88 -24.16 13.13
C ASP A 527 4.53 -25.43 12.55
N ARG A 528 3.90 -26.59 12.77
CA ARG A 528 4.53 -27.91 12.56
C ARG A 528 3.80 -28.79 11.55
N VAL A 529 2.62 -28.40 11.09
CA VAL A 529 1.86 -29.14 10.08
C VAL A 529 1.40 -28.21 8.97
N ALA A 530 1.66 -28.59 7.72
CA ALA A 530 1.25 -27.83 6.54
C ALA A 530 0.52 -28.72 5.55
N LEU A 531 -0.52 -28.17 4.93
CA LEU A 531 -1.15 -28.73 3.74
C LEU A 531 -0.65 -27.96 2.52
N THR A 532 -0.12 -28.68 1.54
CA THR A 532 0.45 -28.12 0.31
C THR A 532 -0.18 -28.78 -0.90
N ARG A 533 -0.48 -28.01 -1.94
CA ARG A 533 -0.84 -28.53 -3.26
C ARG A 533 0.46 -28.73 -4.03
N VAL A 534 0.63 -29.94 -4.56
CA VAL A 534 1.82 -30.36 -5.29
C VAL A 534 1.42 -30.59 -6.74
N LEU A 535 2.07 -29.87 -7.65
CA LEU A 535 1.94 -30.09 -9.09
C LEU A 535 3.21 -30.74 -9.60
N LEU A 536 3.09 -31.94 -10.16
CA LEU A 536 4.19 -32.69 -10.74
C LEU A 536 3.94 -32.89 -12.23
N SER A 537 4.81 -32.37 -13.07
CA SER A 537 4.82 -32.69 -14.50
C SER A 537 6.11 -33.36 -14.92
N GLY A 538 6.04 -34.18 -15.97
CA GLY A 538 7.20 -34.90 -16.50
C GLY A 538 6.87 -35.71 -17.75
N ASP A 539 7.90 -36.13 -18.46
CA ASP A 539 7.83 -37.00 -19.64
C ASP A 539 8.74 -38.23 -19.44
N PRO A 540 8.16 -39.43 -19.29
CA PRO A 540 8.91 -40.69 -19.15
C PRO A 540 9.72 -41.09 -20.40
N GLY A 541 9.54 -40.43 -21.55
CA GLY A 541 10.41 -40.62 -22.72
C GLY A 541 10.10 -41.86 -23.57
N GLY A 542 8.84 -42.31 -23.60
CA GLY A 542 8.31 -43.23 -24.62
C GLY A 542 8.81 -44.69 -24.58
N ALA A 543 9.56 -45.10 -23.56
CA ALA A 543 10.12 -46.46 -23.48
C ALA A 543 9.54 -47.29 -22.31
N ALA A 544 8.23 -47.52 -22.29
CA ALA A 544 7.64 -48.69 -21.61
C ALA A 544 6.18 -48.92 -22.05
N ALA A 545 5.99 -49.67 -23.14
CA ALA A 545 4.78 -50.45 -23.30
C ALA A 545 4.92 -51.74 -22.49
N ALA A 546 4.13 -51.95 -21.43
CA ALA A 546 3.55 -53.26 -21.09
C ALA A 546 2.73 -53.23 -19.78
N ALA A 547 1.63 -53.99 -19.86
CA ALA A 547 0.71 -54.47 -18.81
C ALA A 547 -0.29 -53.45 -18.24
N ALA A 548 -1.55 -53.62 -18.66
CA ALA A 548 -2.72 -53.10 -17.97
C ALA A 548 -2.83 -53.78 -16.59
N THR A 549 -2.24 -53.16 -15.57
CA THR A 549 -2.64 -53.31 -14.18
C THR A 549 -3.62 -52.19 -13.83
N GLU A 550 -4.50 -52.40 -12.85
CA GLU A 550 -5.50 -51.40 -12.43
C GLU A 550 -4.87 -50.06 -11.99
N ASN A 551 -3.57 -50.06 -11.63
CA ASN A 551 -2.73 -48.86 -11.41
C ASN A 551 -1.35 -49.05 -12.10
N PRO A 552 -1.05 -48.36 -13.21
CA PRO A 552 0.25 -48.41 -13.88
C PRO A 552 1.26 -47.43 -13.23
N PRO A 553 2.57 -47.75 -13.15
CA PRO A 553 3.60 -46.87 -12.57
C PRO A 553 3.77 -45.58 -13.40
N ILE A 554 4.16 -44.46 -12.76
CA ILE A 554 4.31 -43.14 -13.44
C ILE A 554 5.24 -43.22 -14.66
N SER A 555 6.28 -44.07 -14.60
CA SER A 555 7.21 -44.33 -15.70
C SER A 555 6.59 -44.98 -16.95
N SER A 556 5.32 -45.40 -16.90
CA SER A 556 4.55 -45.95 -18.02
C SER A 556 3.53 -44.99 -18.63
N LEU A 557 3.41 -43.77 -18.09
CA LEU A 557 2.56 -42.71 -18.64
C LEU A 557 3.25 -42.04 -19.84
N GLY A 558 2.46 -41.38 -20.71
CA GLY A 558 3.01 -40.38 -21.63
C GLY A 558 3.43 -39.11 -20.86
N PRO A 559 3.72 -37.99 -21.55
CA PRO A 559 3.83 -36.69 -20.88
C PRO A 559 2.62 -36.47 -19.97
N PHE A 560 2.86 -36.14 -18.71
CA PHE A 560 1.82 -36.07 -17.69
C PHE A 560 1.94 -34.81 -16.83
N GLU A 561 0.81 -34.42 -16.26
CA GLU A 561 0.68 -33.43 -15.20
C GLU A 561 -0.20 -34.05 -14.11
N LEU A 562 0.34 -34.21 -12.91
CA LEU A 562 -0.27 -34.82 -11.75
C LEU A 562 -0.39 -33.78 -10.66
N GLU A 563 -1.54 -33.76 -10.01
CA GLU A 563 -1.82 -32.85 -8.93
C GLU A 563 -2.30 -33.60 -7.71
N ALA A 564 -1.75 -33.26 -6.55
CA ALA A 564 -2.07 -33.90 -5.27
C ALA A 564 -2.02 -32.89 -4.12
N LEU A 565 -2.70 -33.23 -3.02
CA LEU A 565 -2.57 -32.54 -1.74
C LEU A 565 -1.59 -33.31 -0.86
N TRP A 566 -0.69 -32.59 -0.20
CA TRP A 566 0.40 -33.15 0.58
C TRP A 566 0.45 -32.53 1.97
N VAL A 567 0.16 -33.35 2.99
CA VAL A 567 0.27 -33.01 4.41
C VAL A 567 1.70 -33.28 4.86
N THR A 568 2.39 -32.25 5.35
CA THR A 568 3.75 -32.35 5.89
C THR A 568 3.72 -32.13 7.39
N GLU A 569 4.41 -32.98 8.15
CA GLU A 569 4.61 -32.83 9.60
C GLU A 569 6.11 -32.74 9.94
N VAL A 570 6.48 -31.80 10.81
CA VAL A 570 7.86 -31.66 11.32
C VAL A 570 7.94 -31.73 12.85
N ASP A 571 9.08 -32.16 13.35
CA ASP A 571 9.41 -32.10 14.79
C ASP A 571 9.86 -30.70 15.24
N GLU A 572 10.24 -30.59 16.52
CA GLU A 572 10.67 -29.31 17.14
C GLU A 572 11.94 -28.72 16.52
N SER A 573 12.74 -29.56 15.86
CA SER A 573 13.96 -29.17 15.17
C SER A 573 13.73 -28.81 13.69
N GLY A 574 12.48 -28.92 13.22
CA GLY A 574 12.13 -28.70 11.82
C GLY A 574 12.52 -29.88 10.91
N ARG A 575 12.62 -31.11 11.43
CA ARG A 575 12.83 -32.31 10.61
C ARG A 575 11.52 -32.98 10.25
N LEU A 576 11.40 -33.45 9.03
CA LEU A 576 10.22 -34.17 8.52
C LEU A 576 10.00 -35.45 9.31
N THR A 577 8.85 -35.57 9.97
CA THR A 577 8.44 -36.80 10.66
C THR A 577 7.40 -37.58 9.86
N ALA A 578 6.58 -36.89 9.06
CA ALA A 578 5.64 -37.54 8.18
C ALA A 578 5.31 -36.72 6.92
N GLY A 579 4.92 -37.43 5.86
CA GLY A 579 4.32 -36.86 4.66
C GLY A 579 3.17 -37.74 4.17
N VAL A 580 2.00 -37.16 3.88
CA VAL A 580 0.83 -37.90 3.42
C VAL A 580 0.24 -37.25 2.18
N ALA A 581 0.18 -37.97 1.07
CA ALA A 581 -0.49 -37.54 -0.16
C ALA A 581 -1.97 -37.90 -0.17
N PHE A 582 -2.79 -37.03 -0.74
CA PHE A 582 -4.21 -37.19 -0.99
C PHE A 582 -4.51 -36.72 -2.42
N ASP A 583 -5.57 -37.26 -3.04
CA ASP A 583 -6.10 -36.68 -4.27
C ASP A 583 -6.62 -35.25 -4.01
N VAL A 584 -6.56 -34.37 -5.01
CA VAL A 584 -7.00 -32.97 -4.87
C VAL A 584 -8.47 -32.86 -4.45
N ASP A 585 -9.31 -33.77 -4.95
CA ASP A 585 -10.74 -33.84 -4.61
C ASP A 585 -10.98 -34.24 -3.14
N ASP A 586 -10.01 -34.90 -2.49
CA ASP A 586 -10.09 -35.37 -1.11
C ASP A 586 -9.59 -34.32 -0.09
N TRP A 587 -9.72 -33.04 -0.42
CA TRP A 587 -9.23 -31.94 0.39
C TRP A 587 -9.74 -31.97 1.84
N ARG A 588 -10.98 -32.39 2.08
CA ARG A 588 -11.53 -32.55 3.44
C ARG A 588 -10.75 -33.57 4.27
N ALA A 589 -10.37 -34.69 3.67
CA ALA A 589 -9.59 -35.72 4.34
C ALA A 589 -8.17 -35.23 4.65
N ALA A 590 -7.56 -34.51 3.70
CA ALA A 590 -6.25 -33.90 3.89
C ALA A 590 -6.25 -32.85 5.03
N THR A 591 -7.25 -31.98 5.09
CA THR A 591 -7.40 -30.99 6.17
C THR A 591 -7.65 -31.66 7.52
N ARG A 592 -8.51 -32.68 7.59
CA ARG A 592 -8.74 -33.47 8.82
C ARG A 592 -7.46 -34.12 9.34
N GLU A 593 -6.67 -34.72 8.45
CA GLU A 593 -5.38 -35.32 8.80
C GLU A 593 -4.42 -34.27 9.38
N ALA A 594 -4.32 -33.10 8.74
CA ALA A 594 -3.47 -32.01 9.19
C ALA A 594 -3.84 -31.52 10.61
N TYR A 595 -5.13 -31.23 10.84
CA TYR A 595 -5.62 -30.77 12.14
C TYR A 595 -5.54 -31.87 13.21
N ALA A 596 -5.82 -33.13 12.88
CA ALA A 596 -5.68 -34.25 13.82
C ALA A 596 -4.24 -34.43 14.31
N ARG A 597 -3.25 -34.34 13.41
CA ARG A 597 -1.82 -34.39 13.76
C ARG A 597 -1.42 -33.23 14.66
N TRP A 598 -1.92 -32.03 14.38
CA TRP A 598 -1.65 -30.85 15.21
C TRP A 598 -2.24 -31.00 16.61
N PHE A 599 -3.53 -31.34 16.73
CA PHE A 599 -4.22 -31.47 18.01
C PHE A 599 -3.69 -32.62 18.88
N ALA A 600 -3.19 -33.70 18.28
CA ALA A 600 -2.56 -34.79 19.02
C ALA A 600 -1.29 -34.35 19.76
N ARG A 601 -0.62 -33.28 19.31
CA ARG A 601 0.65 -32.78 19.89
C ARG A 601 0.51 -31.49 20.68
N ASP A 602 -0.53 -30.70 20.43
CA ASP A 602 -0.73 -29.41 21.07
C ASP A 602 -2.11 -29.33 21.74
N ALA A 603 -2.12 -29.53 23.06
CA ALA A 603 -3.32 -29.47 23.88
C ALA A 603 -3.94 -28.06 23.95
N VAL A 604 -3.14 -27.00 23.77
CA VAL A 604 -3.66 -25.62 23.73
C VAL A 604 -4.38 -25.40 22.43
N ALA A 605 -3.82 -25.83 21.30
CA ALA A 605 -4.48 -25.81 20.00
C ALA A 605 -5.78 -26.63 20.01
N ALA A 606 -5.74 -27.86 20.55
CA ALA A 606 -6.91 -28.71 20.66
C ALA A 606 -8.05 -28.06 21.48
N ALA A 607 -7.71 -27.34 22.56
CA ALA A 607 -8.69 -26.65 23.39
C ALA A 607 -9.23 -25.34 22.78
N SER A 608 -8.48 -24.70 21.89
CA SER A 608 -8.77 -23.34 21.40
C SER A 608 -9.22 -23.29 19.93
N ALA A 609 -8.54 -23.99 19.04
CA ALA A 609 -8.91 -24.11 17.62
C ALA A 609 -9.81 -25.33 17.38
N GLY A 610 -9.80 -26.34 18.26
CA GLY A 610 -10.63 -27.54 18.15
C GLY A 610 -12.12 -27.26 18.01
N PRO A 611 -12.75 -26.44 18.89
CA PRO A 611 -14.17 -26.10 18.76
C PRO A 611 -14.51 -25.37 17.45
N VAL A 612 -13.59 -24.54 16.94
CA VAL A 612 -13.75 -23.84 15.65
C VAL A 612 -13.68 -24.83 14.48
N PHE A 613 -12.75 -25.79 14.54
CA PHE A 613 -12.66 -26.84 13.53
C PHE A 613 -13.88 -27.77 13.56
N GLU A 614 -14.41 -28.10 14.74
CA GLU A 614 -15.64 -28.87 14.90
C GLU A 614 -16.85 -28.13 14.33
N LEU A 615 -16.93 -26.80 14.51
CA LEU A 615 -17.96 -25.97 13.90
C LEU A 615 -17.93 -26.05 12.35
N ILE A 616 -16.73 -25.95 11.76
CA ILE A 616 -16.51 -26.10 10.30
C ILE A 616 -16.96 -27.48 9.82
N GLU A 617 -16.58 -28.53 10.55
CA GLU A 617 -16.91 -29.90 10.21
C GLU A 617 -18.40 -30.19 10.32
N ALA A 618 -19.06 -29.72 11.38
CA ALA A 618 -20.49 -29.82 11.55
C ALA A 618 -21.27 -29.12 10.43
N PHE A 619 -20.80 -27.94 9.99
CA PHE A 619 -21.37 -27.23 8.84
C PHE A 619 -21.24 -28.05 7.55
N ASN A 620 -20.05 -28.58 7.28
CA ASN A 620 -19.78 -29.39 6.09
C ASN A 620 -20.55 -30.72 6.09
N ASP A 621 -20.76 -31.33 7.26
CA ASP A 621 -21.54 -32.56 7.43
C ASP A 621 -23.06 -32.34 7.47
N ARG A 622 -23.51 -31.07 7.42
CA ARG A 622 -24.93 -30.66 7.57
C ARG A 622 -25.54 -31.05 8.92
N ASP A 623 -24.72 -31.20 9.96
CA ASP A 623 -25.16 -31.57 11.31
C ASP A 623 -25.43 -30.32 12.16
N ARG A 624 -26.70 -29.90 12.18
CA ARG A 624 -27.15 -28.73 12.95
C ARG A 624 -26.99 -28.91 14.45
N THR A 625 -27.05 -30.15 14.95
CA THR A 625 -26.92 -30.43 16.38
C THR A 625 -25.46 -30.25 16.83
N ARG A 626 -24.51 -30.78 16.07
CA ARG A 626 -23.06 -30.56 16.33
C ARG A 626 -22.69 -29.09 16.19
N LEU A 627 -23.20 -28.41 15.16
CA LEU A 627 -22.96 -26.99 14.92
C LEU A 627 -23.41 -26.16 16.13
N ARG A 628 -24.64 -26.37 16.60
CA ARG A 628 -25.16 -25.65 17.77
C ARG A 628 -24.42 -25.99 19.06
N ALA A 629 -23.99 -27.24 19.25
CA ALA A 629 -23.26 -27.68 20.43
C ALA A 629 -21.86 -27.06 20.55
N ALA A 630 -21.25 -26.67 19.42
CA ALA A 630 -19.96 -25.97 19.39
C ALA A 630 -20.04 -24.52 19.88
N LEU A 631 -21.23 -23.93 19.94
CA LEU A 631 -21.46 -22.53 20.33
C LEU A 631 -21.99 -22.44 21.77
N ALA A 632 -21.54 -21.41 22.50
CA ALA A 632 -22.09 -21.07 23.80
C ALA A 632 -23.45 -20.36 23.66
N ASP A 633 -24.28 -20.35 24.70
CA ASP A 633 -25.61 -19.72 24.62
C ASP A 633 -25.50 -18.19 24.49
N GLU A 634 -24.49 -17.61 25.14
CA GLU A 634 -24.09 -16.21 25.07
C GLU A 634 -23.23 -15.85 23.84
N PHE A 635 -23.23 -16.71 22.81
CA PHE A 635 -22.45 -16.50 21.59
C PHE A 635 -22.75 -15.16 20.92
N VAL A 636 -21.70 -14.48 20.48
CA VAL A 636 -21.79 -13.24 19.69
C VAL A 636 -20.97 -13.35 18.42
N LEU A 637 -21.59 -13.03 17.26
CA LEU A 637 -20.88 -12.77 16.00
C LEU A 637 -20.73 -11.25 15.79
N ASP A 638 -19.52 -10.81 15.45
CA ASP A 638 -19.22 -9.44 15.07
C ASP A 638 -18.59 -9.41 13.65
N ASP A 639 -19.31 -8.94 12.64
CA ASP A 639 -18.84 -8.92 11.25
C ASP A 639 -18.34 -7.51 10.86
N HIS A 640 -17.02 -7.36 10.76
CA HIS A 640 -16.34 -6.09 10.47
C HIS A 640 -16.18 -5.81 8.98
N ARG A 641 -16.61 -6.71 8.09
CA ARG A 641 -16.49 -6.56 6.63
C ARG A 641 -17.40 -5.45 6.07
N PRO A 642 -17.16 -4.89 4.87
CA PRO A 642 -18.02 -3.87 4.27
C PRO A 642 -19.45 -4.37 3.99
N ALA A 643 -19.61 -5.65 3.61
CA ALA A 643 -20.90 -6.31 3.45
C ALA A 643 -21.35 -6.97 4.78
N ARG A 644 -21.70 -6.14 5.77
CA ARG A 644 -21.94 -6.56 7.16
C ARG A 644 -23.16 -7.46 7.32
N LEU A 645 -22.99 -8.59 8.00
CA LEU A 645 -24.09 -9.27 8.71
C LEU A 645 -24.52 -8.54 10.00
N GLY A 646 -23.70 -7.59 10.49
CA GLY A 646 -23.92 -6.85 11.72
C GLY A 646 -23.58 -7.66 12.99
N LEU A 647 -23.93 -7.10 14.15
CA LEU A 647 -23.82 -7.81 15.44
C LEU A 647 -24.95 -8.82 15.55
N ILE A 648 -24.63 -10.11 15.67
CA ILE A 648 -25.62 -11.16 15.95
C ILE A 648 -25.39 -11.68 17.36
N GLU A 649 -26.40 -11.51 18.21
CA GLU A 649 -26.41 -12.03 19.58
C GLU A 649 -27.28 -13.30 19.65
N GLY A 650 -26.68 -14.40 20.10
CA GLY A 650 -27.35 -15.68 20.30
C GLY A 650 -26.98 -16.73 19.25
N ALA A 651 -26.58 -17.90 19.73
CA ALA A 651 -26.15 -19.03 18.90
C ALA A 651 -27.24 -19.57 17.95
N ASP A 652 -28.51 -19.54 18.37
CA ASP A 652 -29.62 -20.08 17.56
C ASP A 652 -29.90 -19.19 16.34
N VAL A 653 -29.87 -17.87 16.50
CA VAL A 653 -30.07 -16.89 15.42
C VAL A 653 -28.96 -17.02 14.37
N TRP A 654 -27.72 -17.14 14.83
CA TRP A 654 -26.59 -17.33 13.92
C TRP A 654 -26.63 -18.69 13.21
N ALA A 655 -26.96 -19.77 13.92
CA ALA A 655 -27.13 -21.09 13.33
C ALA A 655 -28.27 -21.13 12.28
N GLU A 656 -29.33 -20.35 12.47
CA GLU A 656 -30.41 -20.19 11.49
C GLU A 656 -29.98 -19.43 10.24
N SER A 657 -29.09 -18.43 10.35
CA SER A 657 -28.60 -17.65 9.20
C SER A 657 -27.93 -18.51 8.12
N TRP A 658 -27.31 -19.63 8.52
CA TRP A 658 -26.72 -20.61 7.60
C TRP A 658 -27.74 -21.34 6.73
N ALA A 659 -29.00 -21.45 7.16
CA ALA A 659 -30.05 -22.02 6.32
C ALA A 659 -30.27 -21.19 5.05
N GLY A 660 -30.18 -19.85 5.16
CA GLY A 660 -30.27 -18.97 4.01
C GLY A 660 -29.12 -19.17 3.03
N LEU A 661 -27.89 -19.38 3.51
CA LEU A 661 -26.76 -19.70 2.64
C LEU A 661 -26.96 -21.04 1.92
N LEU A 662 -27.39 -22.09 2.64
CA LEU A 662 -27.61 -23.41 2.04
C LEU A 662 -28.83 -23.44 1.10
N ASP A 663 -29.80 -22.55 1.29
CA ASP A 663 -30.87 -22.35 0.34
C ASP A 663 -30.36 -21.73 -0.96
N LEU A 664 -29.43 -20.78 -0.91
CA LEU A 664 -28.83 -20.12 -2.07
C LEU A 664 -27.78 -21.00 -2.78
N ALA A 665 -26.96 -21.72 -2.00
CA ALA A 665 -25.90 -22.60 -2.46
C ALA A 665 -25.92 -23.93 -1.69
N PRO A 666 -26.66 -24.95 -2.18
CA PRO A 666 -26.85 -26.23 -1.48
C PRO A 666 -25.56 -27.04 -1.27
N ASP A 667 -24.54 -26.80 -2.07
CA ASP A 667 -23.22 -27.42 -2.02
C ASP A 667 -22.18 -26.58 -1.24
N ALA A 668 -22.58 -25.46 -0.62
CA ALA A 668 -21.64 -24.59 0.08
C ALA A 668 -20.86 -25.33 1.18
N GLN A 669 -19.54 -25.16 1.19
CA GLN A 669 -18.58 -25.79 2.09
C GLN A 669 -17.66 -24.73 2.72
N ILE A 670 -17.11 -25.05 3.89
CA ILE A 670 -16.09 -24.25 4.56
C ILE A 670 -14.78 -25.01 4.53
N ALA A 671 -13.75 -24.42 3.93
CA ALA A 671 -12.38 -24.92 4.04
C ALA A 671 -11.62 -24.13 5.11
N ALA A 672 -10.98 -24.86 6.03
CA ALA A 672 -10.04 -24.29 6.99
C ALA A 672 -8.69 -24.06 6.28
N GLY A 673 -8.26 -22.81 6.20
CA GLY A 673 -6.93 -22.44 5.69
C GLY A 673 -5.88 -22.46 6.80
N SER A 674 -5.15 -21.36 6.97
CA SER A 674 -4.08 -21.25 7.99
C SER A 674 -4.61 -20.79 9.34
N THR A 675 -4.06 -21.35 10.42
CA THR A 675 -4.20 -20.79 11.76
C THR A 675 -3.01 -19.87 12.06
N LEU A 676 -3.29 -18.58 12.24
CA LEU A 676 -2.26 -17.53 12.34
C LEU A 676 -1.80 -17.27 13.78
N ALA A 677 -2.70 -17.44 14.74
CA ALA A 677 -2.42 -17.32 16.16
C ALA A 677 -3.40 -18.16 16.97
N TYR A 678 -2.98 -18.62 18.14
CA TYR A 678 -3.85 -19.31 19.08
C TYR A 678 -3.30 -19.19 20.51
N ALA A 679 -4.21 -19.24 21.47
CA ALA A 679 -3.92 -19.23 22.89
C ALA A 679 -5.02 -20.00 23.61
N ARG A 680 -4.88 -20.26 24.92
CA ARG A 680 -5.87 -21.04 25.70
C ARG A 680 -7.32 -20.53 25.61
N TYR A 681 -7.52 -19.27 25.23
CA TYR A 681 -8.82 -18.62 25.16
C TYR A 681 -9.38 -18.48 23.74
N GLY A 682 -8.69 -18.95 22.70
CA GLY A 682 -9.18 -18.78 21.33
C GLY A 682 -8.12 -18.89 20.24
N SER A 683 -8.51 -18.60 19.00
CA SER A 683 -7.64 -18.68 17.82
C SER A 683 -8.00 -17.66 16.75
N VAL A 684 -7.04 -17.38 15.86
CA VAL A 684 -7.19 -16.59 14.65
C VAL A 684 -6.93 -17.46 13.44
N GLY A 685 -7.92 -17.60 12.57
CA GLY A 685 -7.85 -18.48 11.40
C GLY A 685 -8.20 -17.76 10.10
N LEU A 686 -7.89 -18.42 8.99
CA LEU A 686 -8.26 -17.99 7.64
C LEU A 686 -9.20 -19.01 6.99
N PRO A 687 -10.50 -19.05 7.37
CA PRO A 687 -11.47 -19.90 6.69
C PRO A 687 -11.96 -19.26 5.38
N ARG A 688 -12.36 -20.10 4.43
CA ARG A 688 -13.12 -19.69 3.24
C ARG A 688 -14.42 -20.44 3.16
N ILE A 689 -15.49 -19.77 2.78
CA ILE A 689 -16.75 -20.39 2.36
C ILE A 689 -16.76 -20.41 0.84
N PHE A 690 -17.13 -21.52 0.21
CA PHE A 690 -17.24 -21.61 -1.25
C PHE A 690 -18.37 -22.55 -1.65
N GLY A 691 -18.90 -22.40 -2.86
CA GLY A 691 -19.96 -23.26 -3.40
C GLY A 691 -20.51 -22.75 -4.71
N THR A 692 -21.61 -23.35 -5.16
CA THR A 692 -22.30 -23.00 -6.41
C THR A 692 -23.69 -22.46 -6.08
N LEU A 693 -23.96 -21.24 -6.52
CA LEU A 693 -25.30 -20.64 -6.44
C LEU A 693 -26.27 -21.40 -7.36
N ARG A 694 -27.57 -21.34 -7.05
CA ARG A 694 -28.60 -22.05 -7.85
C ARG A 694 -28.70 -21.63 -9.32
N ASP A 695 -28.24 -20.44 -9.66
CA ASP A 695 -28.18 -19.91 -11.03
C ASP A 695 -26.94 -20.38 -11.79
N GLY A 696 -26.04 -21.15 -11.16
CA GLY A 696 -24.87 -21.76 -11.76
C GLY A 696 -23.55 -21.03 -11.47
N GLY A 697 -23.58 -19.84 -10.84
CA GLY A 697 -22.36 -19.11 -10.50
C GLY A 697 -21.61 -19.72 -9.32
N THR A 698 -20.31 -19.96 -9.45
CA THR A 698 -19.46 -20.33 -8.30
C THR A 698 -19.10 -19.08 -7.48
N PHE A 699 -19.10 -19.19 -6.16
CA PHE A 699 -18.63 -18.13 -5.27
C PHE A 699 -17.58 -18.63 -4.30
N GLU A 700 -16.69 -17.72 -3.88
CA GLU A 700 -15.74 -17.92 -2.79
C GLU A 700 -15.74 -16.67 -1.90
N ASN A 701 -15.73 -16.87 -0.59
CA ASN A 701 -15.74 -15.82 0.42
C ASN A 701 -14.65 -16.13 1.47
N PRO A 702 -13.39 -15.72 1.20
CA PRO A 702 -12.30 -15.85 2.14
C PRO A 702 -12.46 -14.83 3.28
N THR A 703 -12.16 -15.23 4.52
CA THR A 703 -12.25 -14.33 5.68
C THR A 703 -11.09 -14.55 6.64
N ALA A 704 -10.76 -13.52 7.43
CA ALA A 704 -9.99 -13.68 8.65
C ALA A 704 -10.95 -13.75 9.84
N SER A 705 -10.85 -14.80 10.67
CA SER A 705 -11.75 -15.02 11.79
C SER A 705 -11.01 -15.00 13.12
N VAL A 706 -11.59 -14.33 14.11
CA VAL A 706 -11.14 -14.34 15.51
C VAL A 706 -12.17 -15.07 16.35
N ALA A 707 -11.80 -16.21 16.91
CA ALA A 707 -12.69 -17.00 17.76
C ALA A 707 -12.21 -16.95 19.22
N ILE A 708 -13.15 -16.72 20.15
CA ILE A 708 -12.93 -16.84 21.59
C ILE A 708 -13.67 -18.08 22.10
N VAL A 709 -12.98 -18.90 22.86
CA VAL A 709 -13.45 -20.18 23.37
C VAL A 709 -13.38 -20.18 24.89
N ALA A 710 -14.49 -20.57 25.52
CA ALA A 710 -14.59 -20.84 26.95
C ALA A 710 -15.32 -22.18 27.16
N ASP A 711 -14.85 -22.99 28.11
CA ASP A 711 -15.44 -24.30 28.42
C ASP A 711 -15.66 -25.22 27.20
N GLY A 712 -14.75 -25.14 26.23
CA GLY A 712 -14.79 -25.94 25.00
C GLY A 712 -15.85 -25.50 23.98
N ARG A 713 -16.48 -24.33 24.19
CA ARG A 713 -17.48 -23.74 23.28
C ARG A 713 -17.06 -22.35 22.82
N ILE A 714 -17.47 -21.99 21.62
CA ILE A 714 -17.19 -20.67 21.05
C ILE A 714 -18.16 -19.67 21.65
N THR A 715 -17.64 -18.66 22.35
CA THR A 715 -18.42 -17.56 22.94
C THR A 715 -18.43 -16.32 22.07
N ARG A 716 -17.42 -16.16 21.21
CA ARG A 716 -17.36 -15.06 20.25
C ARG A 716 -16.70 -15.47 18.96
N LEU A 717 -17.22 -14.97 17.85
CA LEU A 717 -16.61 -15.04 16.54
C LEU A 717 -16.61 -13.65 15.92
N GLU A 718 -15.46 -13.12 15.52
CA GLU A 718 -15.38 -11.88 14.75
C GLU A 718 -14.85 -12.18 13.34
N LEU A 719 -15.43 -11.56 12.31
CA LEU A 719 -15.04 -11.73 10.91
C LEU A 719 -14.45 -10.44 10.35
N PHE A 720 -13.35 -10.57 9.63
CA PHE A 720 -12.61 -9.48 8.99
C PHE A 720 -12.35 -9.83 7.53
N GLU A 721 -12.11 -8.81 6.70
CA GLU A 721 -11.56 -9.04 5.36
C GLU A 721 -10.15 -9.65 5.47
N PRO A 722 -9.76 -10.55 4.54
CA PRO A 722 -8.42 -11.14 4.54
C PRO A 722 -7.29 -10.12 4.55
N GLU A 723 -7.43 -8.96 3.88
CA GLU A 723 -6.41 -7.90 3.94
C GLU A 723 -6.22 -7.28 5.34
N HIS A 724 -7.19 -7.44 6.25
CA HIS A 724 -7.17 -6.87 7.60
C HIS A 724 -6.70 -7.87 8.68
N VAL A 725 -5.91 -8.89 8.30
CA VAL A 725 -5.37 -9.90 9.23
C VAL A 725 -4.65 -9.29 10.44
N GLU A 726 -3.87 -8.21 10.26
CA GLU A 726 -3.18 -7.58 11.39
C GLU A 726 -4.17 -6.94 12.39
N ALA A 727 -5.31 -6.43 11.91
CA ALA A 727 -6.39 -5.95 12.78
C ALA A 727 -7.05 -7.12 13.52
N ALA A 728 -7.29 -8.26 12.85
CA ALA A 728 -7.80 -9.48 13.49
C ALA A 728 -6.84 -10.01 14.58
N LEU A 729 -5.53 -9.99 14.33
CA LEU A 729 -4.51 -10.39 15.30
C LEU A 729 -4.42 -9.41 16.49
N ALA A 730 -4.43 -8.10 16.22
CA ALA A 730 -4.49 -7.10 17.28
C ALA A 730 -5.76 -7.27 18.12
N ARG A 731 -6.90 -7.53 17.47
CA ARG A 731 -8.16 -7.76 18.13
C ARG A 731 -8.14 -9.02 18.99
N PHE A 732 -7.58 -10.12 18.50
CA PHE A 732 -7.39 -11.32 19.31
C PHE A 732 -6.54 -11.10 20.56
N ALA A 733 -5.54 -10.22 20.47
CA ALA A 733 -4.74 -9.81 21.63
C ALA A 733 -5.54 -8.92 22.60
N GLU A 734 -6.43 -8.05 22.11
CA GLU A 734 -7.32 -7.23 22.93
C GLU A 734 -8.42 -8.04 23.63
N LEU A 735 -8.95 -9.05 22.94
CA LEU A 735 -9.99 -9.96 23.43
C LEU A 735 -9.45 -11.01 24.38
N ARG A 736 -8.15 -10.98 24.67
CA ARG A 736 -7.57 -11.74 25.77
C ARG A 736 -8.44 -11.55 27.00
N PRO A 737 -9.05 -12.61 27.55
CA PRO A 737 -9.86 -12.51 28.74
C PRO A 737 -8.99 -11.97 29.87
N ASP A 738 -9.07 -10.67 30.11
CA ASP A 738 -8.70 -10.08 31.38
C ASP A 738 -9.83 -10.51 32.33
N PRO A 739 -9.56 -11.23 33.42
CA PRO A 739 -10.61 -11.69 34.34
C PRO A 739 -11.44 -10.55 34.96
N LEU A 740 -11.16 -9.27 34.62
CA LEU A 740 -11.52 -8.07 35.37
C LEU A 740 -11.92 -6.83 34.56
N ARG A 741 -12.01 -6.89 33.22
CA ARG A 741 -12.42 -5.71 32.44
C ARG A 741 -13.94 -5.57 32.32
N ILE A 742 -14.49 -4.47 32.85
CA ILE A 742 -15.85 -3.98 32.55
C ILE A 742 -15.81 -3.26 31.20
N ARG A 743 -16.74 -3.57 30.28
CA ARG A 743 -16.84 -2.96 28.95
C ARG A 743 -17.43 -1.54 29.01
N PRO A 744 -16.83 -0.52 28.37
CA PRO A 744 -17.58 0.57 27.76
C PRO A 744 -18.03 0.17 26.35
N ASN A 745 -19.17 0.70 25.93
CA ASN A 745 -19.91 0.37 24.71
C ASN A 745 -19.02 0.29 23.46
N ALA A 746 -19.12 -0.83 22.74
CA ALA A 746 -18.53 -1.03 21.43
C ALA A 746 -19.44 -0.40 20.38
N PHE A 747 -18.98 0.63 19.67
CA PHE A 747 -19.31 0.94 18.25
C PHE A 747 -18.66 2.24 17.71
N GLU A 748 -17.59 2.77 18.33
CA GLU A 748 -16.77 3.84 17.75
C GLU A 748 -15.29 3.42 17.83
N GLU A 749 -14.61 3.21 16.71
CA GLU A 749 -13.14 3.37 16.53
C GLU A 749 -12.62 2.66 15.26
N LEU A 750 -12.50 3.41 14.16
CA LEU A 750 -11.60 3.09 13.02
C LEU A 750 -10.58 4.23 12.81
N ARG A 751 -10.14 4.87 13.92
CA ARG A 751 -9.00 5.79 13.99
C ARG A 751 -8.28 5.55 15.33
N PRO A 752 -6.95 5.77 15.44
CA PRO A 752 -6.28 5.71 16.74
C PRO A 752 -6.88 6.77 17.65
N ASP A 753 -7.70 6.35 18.61
CA ASP A 753 -8.27 7.26 19.59
C ASP A 753 -7.14 7.83 20.48
N PRO A 754 -6.87 9.14 20.45
CA PRO A 754 -5.87 9.76 21.32
C PRO A 754 -6.20 9.58 22.81
N MET A 755 -7.45 9.25 23.15
CA MET A 755 -7.90 8.97 24.53
C MET A 755 -7.50 7.57 25.01
N ARG A 756 -7.22 6.64 24.09
CA ARG A 756 -6.79 5.29 24.43
C ARG A 756 -5.32 5.28 24.84
N ILE A 757 -5.01 4.63 25.98
CA ILE A 757 -3.64 4.47 26.48
C ILE A 757 -3.10 3.11 25.99
N PRO A 758 -2.18 3.08 25.01
CA PRO A 758 -1.61 1.81 24.54
C PRO A 758 -0.67 1.20 25.59
N PRO A 759 -0.54 -0.13 25.64
CA PRO A 759 0.46 -0.78 26.50
C PRO A 759 1.89 -0.37 26.13
N ASN A 760 2.71 -0.06 27.14
CA ASN A 760 4.15 0.23 27.00
C ASN A 760 5.00 -0.85 27.68
N ALA A 761 6.33 -0.75 27.64
CA ALA A 761 7.21 -1.76 28.23
C ALA A 761 6.95 -1.95 29.73
N ALA A 762 6.66 -0.86 30.46
CA ALA A 762 6.30 -0.93 31.88
C ALA A 762 4.99 -1.68 32.13
N SER A 763 3.92 -1.40 31.37
CA SER A 763 2.64 -2.10 31.53
C SER A 763 2.75 -3.58 31.13
N ARG A 764 3.54 -3.90 30.09
CA ARG A 764 3.83 -5.30 29.70
C ARG A 764 4.66 -6.05 30.75
N ALA A 765 5.64 -5.40 31.37
CA ALA A 765 6.38 -5.99 32.49
C ALA A 765 5.45 -6.22 33.69
N ARG A 766 4.55 -5.28 33.93
CA ARG A 766 3.54 -5.39 34.99
C ARG A 766 2.60 -6.56 34.77
N ASP A 767 2.16 -6.83 33.55
CA ASP A 767 1.39 -8.03 33.20
C ASP A 767 2.15 -9.32 33.48
N ARG A 768 3.42 -9.43 33.05
CA ARG A 768 4.27 -10.59 33.35
C ARG A 768 4.43 -10.83 34.86
N THR A 769 4.58 -9.75 35.63
CA THR A 769 4.71 -9.86 37.10
C THR A 769 3.38 -10.27 37.75
N PHE A 770 2.25 -9.83 37.20
CA PHE A 770 0.94 -10.23 37.69
C PHE A 770 0.66 -11.70 37.38
N GLU A 771 1.02 -12.18 36.19
CA GLU A 771 0.93 -13.59 35.81
C GLU A 771 1.75 -14.50 36.75
N ALA A 772 3.02 -14.15 36.99
CA ALA A 772 3.87 -14.89 37.93
C ALA A 772 3.31 -14.87 39.36
N TRP A 773 2.77 -13.73 39.79
CA TRP A 773 2.11 -13.59 41.08
C TRP A 773 0.87 -14.50 41.17
N THR A 774 -0.01 -14.52 40.17
CA THR A 774 -1.26 -15.30 40.18
C THR A 774 -1.02 -16.79 40.38
N VAL A 775 0.03 -17.35 39.78
CA VAL A 775 0.38 -18.78 39.93
C VAL A 775 1.31 -19.06 41.12
N GLY A 776 1.72 -18.03 41.85
CA GLY A 776 2.62 -18.16 43.01
C GLY A 776 4.07 -18.49 42.64
N ASP A 777 4.51 -18.15 41.42
CA ASP A 777 5.89 -18.36 40.98
C ASP A 777 6.79 -17.19 41.44
N TRP A 778 7.25 -17.29 42.68
CA TRP A 778 8.11 -16.29 43.31
C TRP A 778 9.50 -16.20 42.68
N ALA A 779 9.98 -17.29 42.06
CA ALA A 779 11.28 -17.31 41.41
C ALA A 779 11.23 -16.53 40.08
N ALA A 780 10.17 -16.75 39.29
CA ALA A 780 9.90 -15.94 38.10
C ALA A 780 9.67 -14.48 38.47
N LEU A 781 8.88 -14.19 39.51
CA LEU A 781 8.63 -12.83 39.98
C LEU A 781 9.94 -12.12 40.38
N ARG A 782 10.85 -12.81 41.07
CA ARG A 782 12.18 -12.30 41.43
C ARG A 782 13.04 -12.02 40.21
N SER A 783 13.02 -12.90 39.20
CA SER A 783 13.80 -12.74 37.98
C SER A 783 13.39 -11.53 37.13
N LEU A 784 12.14 -11.08 37.28
CA LEU A 784 11.61 -9.92 36.57
C LEU A 784 12.04 -8.58 37.19
N ALA A 785 12.62 -8.56 38.40
CA ALA A 785 13.19 -7.37 39.01
C ALA A 785 14.64 -7.15 38.56
N SER A 786 15.05 -5.88 38.43
CA SER A 786 16.45 -5.48 38.23
C SER A 786 17.24 -5.58 39.55
N ASP A 787 18.56 -5.52 39.44
CA ASP A 787 19.44 -5.59 40.61
C ASP A 787 19.33 -4.34 41.51
N ASP A 788 18.88 -3.21 40.94
CA ASP A 788 18.65 -1.93 41.63
C ASP A 788 17.17 -1.68 41.96
N PHE A 789 16.34 -2.73 41.95
CA PHE A 789 14.89 -2.61 42.16
C PHE A 789 14.54 -2.00 43.54
N THR A 790 13.62 -1.03 43.53
CA THR A 790 13.04 -0.45 44.75
C THR A 790 11.54 -0.67 44.86
N PHE A 791 11.09 -1.02 46.07
CA PHE A 791 9.68 -1.06 46.43
C PHE A 791 9.37 0.02 47.46
N GLU A 792 8.33 0.80 47.20
CA GLU A 792 7.87 1.86 48.09
C GLU A 792 6.34 1.79 48.23
N ASP A 793 5.84 1.75 49.46
CA ASP A 793 4.44 1.99 49.80
C ASP A 793 4.36 3.35 50.49
N ARG A 794 3.97 4.38 49.72
CA ARG A 794 3.79 5.75 50.21
C ARG A 794 2.38 6.01 50.75
N GLY A 795 1.55 4.97 50.88
CA GLY A 795 0.21 5.10 51.45
C GLY A 795 0.26 5.48 52.94
N LYS A 796 -0.74 6.27 53.38
CA LYS A 796 -0.86 6.86 54.73
C LYS A 796 -0.83 5.86 55.90
N ARG A 797 -0.89 4.56 55.64
CA ARG A 797 -1.03 3.50 56.65
C ARG A 797 0.20 2.62 56.85
N ALA A 798 1.16 2.61 55.92
CA ALA A 798 2.24 1.63 55.93
C ALA A 798 3.65 2.23 55.81
N LEU A 799 3.86 3.29 54.99
CA LEU A 799 5.16 3.96 54.76
C LEU A 799 6.34 2.98 54.77
N VAL A 800 6.33 2.02 53.83
CA VAL A 800 7.34 0.96 53.73
C VAL A 800 8.24 1.23 52.54
N SER A 801 9.55 1.09 52.69
CA SER A 801 10.50 1.05 51.58
C SER A 801 11.44 -0.13 51.75
N GLY A 802 11.77 -0.81 50.65
CA GLY A 802 12.74 -1.91 50.67
C GLY A 802 13.07 -2.45 49.29
N ASP A 803 13.76 -3.59 49.30
CA ASP A 803 14.30 -4.26 48.13
C ASP A 803 13.30 -5.29 47.53
N VAL A 804 13.77 -6.03 46.53
CA VAL A 804 13.01 -7.10 45.86
C VAL A 804 12.53 -8.18 46.85
N GLU A 805 13.28 -8.47 47.91
CA GLU A 805 12.90 -9.48 48.90
C GLU A 805 11.75 -9.01 49.78
N LEU A 806 11.73 -7.73 50.14
CA LEU A 806 10.59 -7.13 50.85
C LEU A 806 9.35 -7.08 49.95
N TRP A 807 9.52 -6.75 48.68
CA TRP A 807 8.43 -6.75 47.70
C TRP A 807 7.83 -8.14 47.50
N ILE A 808 8.65 -9.19 47.35
CA ILE A 808 8.18 -10.58 47.24
C ILE A 808 7.42 -10.97 48.51
N ARG A 809 7.96 -10.68 49.70
CA ARG A 809 7.27 -10.95 50.98
C ARG A 809 5.93 -10.23 51.08
N ASN A 810 5.86 -8.98 50.63
CA ASN A 810 4.61 -8.22 50.59
C ASN A 810 3.60 -8.89 49.63
N ASN A 811 4.02 -9.31 48.44
CA ASN A 811 3.15 -9.99 47.48
C ASN A 811 2.69 -11.37 47.97
N GLN A 812 3.54 -12.11 48.69
CA GLN A 812 3.19 -13.38 49.37
C GLN A 812 2.12 -13.16 50.45
N PHE A 813 2.32 -12.15 51.31
CA PHE A 813 1.34 -11.78 52.33
C PHE A 813 -0.01 -11.44 51.69
N VAL A 814 0.02 -10.65 50.62
CA VAL A 814 -1.19 -10.21 49.93
C VAL A 814 -1.90 -11.37 49.21
N GLN A 815 -1.17 -12.31 48.61
CA GLN A 815 -1.77 -13.50 47.98
C GLN A 815 -2.36 -14.48 49.00
N SER A 816 -1.82 -14.52 50.22
CA SER A 816 -2.29 -15.44 51.27
C SER A 816 -3.69 -15.12 51.81
N GLY A 817 -4.26 -13.97 51.46
CA GLY A 817 -5.64 -13.61 51.81
C GLY A 817 -6.67 -14.44 51.02
N SER A 818 -7.68 -14.98 51.70
CA SER A 818 -8.76 -15.74 51.09
C SER A 818 -9.75 -14.82 50.36
N GLY A 819 -10.13 -15.20 49.12
CA GLY A 819 -11.15 -14.49 48.34
C GLY A 819 -10.71 -13.16 47.72
N VAL A 820 -9.41 -12.94 47.56
CA VAL A 820 -8.86 -11.69 47.02
C VAL A 820 -9.05 -11.59 45.50
N ARG A 821 -9.71 -10.53 45.02
CA ARG A 821 -9.84 -10.14 43.60
C ARG A 821 -9.19 -8.77 43.39
N LEU A 822 -8.34 -8.64 42.37
CA LEU A 822 -7.51 -7.44 42.13
C LEU A 822 -7.73 -6.92 40.70
N VAL A 823 -8.53 -5.88 40.51
CA VAL A 823 -8.76 -5.19 39.23
C VAL A 823 -7.67 -4.15 38.99
N ARG A 824 -7.13 -4.09 37.76
CA ARG A 824 -6.13 -3.11 37.33
C ARG A 824 -6.69 -2.30 36.17
N GLU A 825 -6.48 -1.00 36.20
CA GLU A 825 -6.82 -0.09 35.12
C GLU A 825 -5.58 0.75 34.80
N LEU A 826 -5.09 0.70 33.56
CA LEU A 826 -4.01 1.58 33.11
C LEU A 826 -4.56 2.99 32.93
N ILE A 827 -4.06 3.94 33.73
CA ILE A 827 -4.57 5.31 33.77
C ILE A 827 -3.59 6.35 33.22
N GLY A 828 -2.33 5.96 32.98
CA GLY A 828 -1.33 6.86 32.42
C GLY A 828 -0.02 6.15 32.04
N THR A 829 0.68 6.73 31.06
CA THR A 829 2.04 6.32 30.67
C THR A 829 2.93 7.56 30.48
N ALA A 830 4.21 7.42 30.81
CA ALA A 830 5.22 8.45 30.56
C ALA A 830 6.44 7.78 29.88
N GLY A 831 6.54 7.95 28.56
CA GLY A 831 7.50 7.20 27.74
C GLY A 831 7.16 5.70 27.67
N ASP A 832 8.15 4.89 27.29
CA ASP A 832 8.00 3.44 27.23
C ASP A 832 8.23 2.77 28.61
N ARG A 833 8.98 3.44 29.50
CA ARG A 833 9.49 2.83 30.75
C ARG A 833 8.67 3.07 32.00
N ILE A 834 7.57 3.83 31.93
CA ILE A 834 6.75 4.16 33.11
C ILE A 834 5.26 3.95 32.83
N ALA A 835 4.59 3.22 33.71
CA ALA A 835 3.15 3.01 33.70
C ALA A 835 2.54 3.37 35.05
N LEU A 836 1.34 3.97 35.02
CA LEU A 836 0.55 4.26 36.19
C LEU A 836 -0.79 3.50 36.10
N GLU A 837 -1.05 2.67 37.10
CA GLU A 837 -2.26 1.86 37.21
C GLU A 837 -3.10 2.28 38.42
N ARG A 838 -4.43 2.26 38.27
CA ARG A 838 -5.38 2.22 39.38
C ARG A 838 -5.63 0.76 39.73
N ILE A 839 -5.54 0.42 41.01
CA ILE A 839 -5.72 -0.95 41.49
C ILE A 839 -6.84 -0.99 42.53
N LEU A 840 -7.90 -1.72 42.20
CA LEU A 840 -9.01 -2.03 43.10
C LEU A 840 -8.86 -3.45 43.62
N TRP A 841 -8.81 -3.58 44.94
CA TRP A 841 -8.75 -4.84 45.66
C TRP A 841 -10.08 -5.08 46.35
N THR A 842 -10.59 -6.30 46.25
CA THR A 842 -11.74 -6.76 47.03
C THR A 842 -11.38 -8.07 47.75
N GLY A 843 -11.65 -8.13 49.06
CA GLY A 843 -11.38 -9.30 49.92
C GLY A 843 -10.43 -9.01 51.10
N GLY A 844 -10.58 -9.79 52.19
CA GLY A 844 -9.84 -9.64 53.46
C GLY A 844 -9.33 -10.98 54.01
N ALA A 845 -8.35 -10.95 54.93
CA ALA A 845 -7.63 -12.12 55.45
C ALA A 845 -8.53 -13.18 56.15
N ASP A 846 -9.77 -12.85 56.42
CA ASP A 846 -10.79 -13.60 57.14
C ASP A 846 -12.11 -13.74 56.37
N GLY A 847 -12.13 -13.43 55.06
CA GLY A 847 -13.34 -13.41 54.24
C GLY A 847 -14.22 -12.18 54.44
N SER A 848 -13.72 -11.15 55.13
CA SER A 848 -14.40 -9.85 55.20
C SER A 848 -14.38 -9.13 53.83
N PRO A 849 -15.50 -8.51 53.39
CA PRO A 849 -15.56 -7.77 52.14
C PRO A 849 -14.87 -6.40 52.33
N VAL A 850 -13.54 -6.41 52.27
CA VAL A 850 -12.72 -5.20 52.34
C VAL A 850 -12.41 -4.76 50.92
N GLU A 851 -12.94 -3.60 50.53
CA GLU A 851 -12.52 -2.93 49.30
C GLU A 851 -11.37 -1.96 49.60
N ARG A 852 -10.28 -2.05 48.85
CA ARG A 852 -9.14 -1.14 48.95
C ARG A 852 -8.71 -0.70 47.58
N GLU A 853 -8.59 0.60 47.41
CA GLU A 853 -8.21 1.21 46.14
C GLU A 853 -6.93 2.01 46.30
N HIS A 854 -6.01 1.89 45.35
CA HIS A 854 -4.75 2.64 45.35
C HIS A 854 -4.20 2.83 43.94
N LEU A 855 -3.23 3.73 43.78
CA LEU A 855 -2.50 3.92 42.54
C LEU A 855 -1.13 3.24 42.62
N ARG A 856 -0.66 2.70 41.51
CA ARG A 856 0.66 2.07 41.40
C ARG A 856 1.43 2.62 40.22
N LEU A 857 2.63 3.12 40.49
CA LEU A 857 3.63 3.44 39.49
C LEU A 857 4.56 2.23 39.31
N THR A 858 4.77 1.85 38.06
CA THR A 858 5.72 0.81 37.65
C THR A 858 6.77 1.43 36.74
N GLU A 859 8.05 1.28 37.10
CA GLU A 859 9.18 1.68 36.27
C GLU A 859 9.97 0.45 35.85
N VAL A 860 10.44 0.42 34.61
CA VAL A 860 11.33 -0.61 34.09
C VAL A 860 12.66 -0.03 33.59
N ASP A 861 13.71 -0.85 33.62
CA ASP A 861 14.99 -0.54 32.99
C ASP A 861 14.94 -0.69 31.45
N ALA A 862 16.10 -0.55 30.80
CA ALA A 862 16.23 -0.67 29.35
C ALA A 862 15.91 -2.07 28.81
N ASP A 863 16.08 -3.10 29.64
CA ASP A 863 15.82 -4.51 29.29
C ASP A 863 14.39 -4.93 29.64
N GLY A 864 13.57 -4.02 30.17
CA GLY A 864 12.20 -4.26 30.56
C GLY A 864 12.06 -5.05 31.86
N ARG A 865 13.07 -5.02 32.74
CA ARG A 865 13.00 -5.55 34.12
C ARG A 865 12.51 -4.45 35.06
N LEU A 866 11.73 -4.82 36.07
CA LEU A 866 11.20 -3.89 37.06
C LEU A 866 12.33 -3.20 37.81
N ARG A 867 12.32 -1.87 37.79
CA ARG A 867 13.24 -1.02 38.53
C ARG A 867 12.59 -0.36 39.73
N ALA A 868 11.30 -0.01 39.64
CA ALA A 868 10.57 0.52 40.78
C ALA A 868 9.11 0.07 40.80
N SER A 869 8.57 -0.16 41.99
CA SER A 869 7.13 -0.31 42.23
C SER A 869 6.71 0.57 43.40
N ILE A 870 5.94 1.62 43.10
CA ILE A 870 5.55 2.64 44.08
C ILE A 870 4.03 2.68 44.22
N ARG A 871 3.54 2.58 45.44
CA ARG A 871 2.12 2.71 45.75
C ARG A 871 1.81 4.10 46.32
N PHE A 872 0.72 4.69 45.84
CA PHE A 872 0.13 5.94 46.33
C PHE A 872 -1.32 5.70 46.76
N ASP A 873 -1.82 6.50 47.71
CA ASP A 873 -3.25 6.51 47.99
C ASP A 873 -4.02 7.12 46.79
N LEU A 874 -5.29 6.75 46.64
CA LEU A 874 -6.12 7.18 45.50
C LEU A 874 -6.24 8.71 45.41
N ASP A 875 -6.28 9.39 46.55
CA ASP A 875 -6.39 10.85 46.63
C ASP A 875 -5.06 11.57 46.34
N ASP A 876 -3.94 10.85 46.29
CA ASP A 876 -2.62 11.38 45.93
C ASP A 876 -2.30 11.27 44.42
N ARG A 877 -3.35 11.27 43.58
CA ARG A 877 -3.23 11.15 42.12
C ARG A 877 -2.28 12.17 41.49
N ARG A 878 -2.29 13.42 41.96
CA ARG A 878 -1.37 14.47 41.51
C ARG A 878 0.09 14.11 41.77
N ALA A 879 0.39 13.54 42.94
CA ALA A 879 1.74 13.12 43.29
C ALA A 879 2.21 11.94 42.44
N ALA A 880 1.29 11.00 42.14
CA ALA A 880 1.59 9.84 41.32
C ALA A 880 1.97 10.22 39.86
N PHE A 881 1.20 11.11 39.23
CA PHE A 881 1.56 11.63 37.89
C PHE A 881 2.83 12.49 37.91
N ALA A 882 3.02 13.33 38.92
CA ALA A 882 4.25 14.11 39.06
C ALA A 882 5.50 13.23 39.20
N GLU A 883 5.43 12.15 40.00
CA GLU A 883 6.50 11.16 40.13
C GLU A 883 6.77 10.46 38.79
N ALA A 884 5.71 10.04 38.07
CA ALA A 884 5.84 9.38 36.78
C ALA A 884 6.60 10.25 35.77
N HIS A 885 6.23 11.53 35.63
CA HIS A 885 6.90 12.43 34.71
C HIS A 885 8.31 12.83 35.17
N ALA A 886 8.55 12.96 36.47
CA ALA A 886 9.89 13.24 37.00
C ALA A 886 10.85 12.06 36.74
N ARG A 887 10.39 10.81 36.94
CA ARG A 887 11.17 9.61 36.63
C ARG A 887 11.40 9.45 35.12
N PHE A 888 10.42 9.80 34.29
CA PHE A 888 10.59 9.81 32.84
C PHE A 888 11.71 10.76 32.44
N ALA A 889 11.70 12.00 32.97
CA ALA A 889 12.72 13.00 32.71
C ALA A 889 14.11 12.60 33.24
N ALA A 890 14.18 11.96 34.41
CA ALA A 890 15.43 11.51 35.03
C ALA A 890 15.97 10.17 34.47
N GLY A 891 15.13 9.41 33.77
CA GLY A 891 15.44 8.09 33.24
C GLY A 891 15.50 8.09 31.72
N GLU A 892 14.40 7.72 31.07
CA GLU A 892 14.31 7.56 29.62
C GLU A 892 14.71 8.82 28.84
N ALA A 893 14.35 10.00 29.36
CA ALA A 893 14.63 11.29 28.72
C ALA A 893 15.83 12.04 29.32
N ALA A 894 16.64 11.40 30.16
CA ALA A 894 17.73 12.04 30.92
C ALA A 894 18.77 12.75 30.04
N SER A 895 18.96 12.29 28.81
CA SER A 895 19.88 12.89 27.84
C SER A 895 19.35 14.18 27.20
N THR A 896 18.13 14.62 27.55
CA THR A 896 17.47 15.78 26.94
C THR A 896 17.20 16.88 27.97
N VAL A 897 17.68 18.09 27.70
CA VAL A 897 17.46 19.25 28.59
C VAL A 897 16.01 19.75 28.55
N ALA A 898 15.28 19.46 27.46
CA ALA A 898 13.93 19.95 27.21
C ALA A 898 12.87 19.43 28.19
N GLN A 899 13.03 18.24 28.76
CA GLN A 899 11.96 17.64 29.56
C GLN A 899 11.86 18.24 30.97
N ALA A 900 12.99 18.65 31.55
CA ALA A 900 13.04 19.23 32.89
C ALA A 900 12.13 20.47 33.07
N PRO A 901 12.18 21.50 32.19
CA PRO A 901 11.28 22.66 32.32
C PRO A 901 9.81 22.32 32.04
N ILE A 902 9.51 21.31 31.22
CA ILE A 902 8.12 20.87 30.97
C ILE A 902 7.56 20.18 32.22
N VAL A 903 8.36 19.33 32.88
CA VAL A 903 7.97 18.71 34.15
C VAL A 903 7.84 19.76 35.26
N ALA A 904 8.75 20.73 35.33
CA ALA A 904 8.65 21.84 36.28
C ALA A 904 7.37 22.67 36.07
N TYR A 905 7.03 22.97 34.82
CA TYR A 905 5.78 23.65 34.46
C TYR A 905 4.55 22.83 34.89
N PHE A 906 4.55 21.52 34.64
CA PHE A 906 3.47 20.63 35.08
C PHE A 906 3.33 20.61 36.61
N VAL A 907 4.42 20.41 37.35
CA VAL A 907 4.42 20.37 38.82
C VAL A 907 3.96 21.69 39.43
N ALA A 908 4.44 22.82 38.90
CA ALA A 908 4.03 24.14 39.35
C ALA A 908 2.53 24.40 39.09
N SER A 909 2.01 23.92 37.95
CA SER A 909 0.58 23.98 37.62
C SER A 909 -0.26 23.17 38.61
N SER A 910 0.21 21.98 39.00
CA SER A 910 -0.54 21.08 39.89
C SER A 910 -0.51 21.48 41.37
N ARG A 911 0.47 22.28 41.82
CA ARG A 911 0.66 22.68 43.23
C ARG A 911 0.09 24.05 43.61
N SER A 912 -0.52 24.77 42.66
CA SER A 912 -1.04 26.13 42.88
C SER A 912 0.04 27.14 43.34
N ASP A 913 1.32 26.88 43.07
CA ASP A 913 2.46 27.78 43.34
C ASP A 913 2.81 28.56 42.06
N TRP A 914 1.82 29.33 41.56
CA TRP A 914 1.71 29.66 40.14
C TRP A 914 2.41 30.98 39.72
N GLU A 915 2.44 32.00 40.57
CA GLU A 915 2.85 33.35 40.12
C GLU A 915 4.37 33.46 39.87
N THR A 916 5.16 32.77 40.68
CA THR A 916 6.64 32.80 40.59
C THR A 916 7.20 31.60 39.84
N GLN A 917 6.73 30.37 40.11
CA GLN A 917 7.33 29.16 39.51
C GLN A 917 6.88 28.92 38.06
N LEU A 918 5.61 29.11 37.69
CA LEU A 918 5.17 28.91 36.29
C LEU A 918 5.80 29.94 35.35
N ARG A 919 5.79 31.22 35.75
CA ARG A 919 6.46 32.28 34.99
C ARG A 919 7.96 32.02 34.84
N GLY A 920 8.59 31.40 35.84
CA GLY A 920 9.97 30.95 35.78
C GLY A 920 10.25 29.90 34.69
N CYS A 921 9.27 29.05 34.38
CA CYS A 921 9.37 27.99 33.37
C CYS A 921 9.15 28.48 31.93
N LEU A 922 8.54 29.65 31.75
CA LEU A 922 8.26 30.23 30.43
C LEU A 922 9.38 31.18 29.97
N ALA A 923 9.66 31.20 28.67
CA ALA A 923 10.45 32.26 28.05
C ALA A 923 9.70 33.60 28.10
N ARG A 924 10.42 34.72 28.12
CA ARG A 924 9.78 36.06 28.17
C ARG A 924 8.93 36.33 26.91
N ASP A 925 9.34 35.77 25.79
CA ASP A 925 8.74 35.87 24.46
C ASP A 925 8.06 34.56 24.03
N VAL A 926 7.63 33.74 24.99
CA VAL A 926 6.88 32.51 24.71
C VAL A 926 5.67 32.81 23.83
N VAL A 927 5.49 32.00 22.79
CA VAL A 927 4.29 32.08 21.93
C VAL A 927 3.34 30.97 22.32
N VAL A 928 2.13 31.39 22.70
CA VAL A 928 1.03 30.51 23.05
C VAL A 928 0.04 30.53 21.89
N HIS A 929 -0.26 29.39 21.27
CA HIS A 929 -1.22 29.31 20.16
C HIS A 929 -2.28 28.25 20.42
N ASP A 930 -3.53 28.68 20.55
CA ASP A 930 -4.67 27.79 20.70
C ASP A 930 -5.36 27.58 19.34
N HIS A 931 -5.10 26.43 18.72
CA HIS A 931 -5.62 26.05 17.40
C HIS A 931 -7.03 25.46 17.44
N ARG A 932 -7.60 25.27 18.63
CA ARG A 932 -8.92 24.67 18.79
C ARG A 932 -10.00 25.50 18.11
N THR A 933 -11.07 24.84 17.67
CA THR A 933 -12.18 25.50 16.95
C THR A 933 -12.84 26.62 17.77
N LEU A 934 -12.91 26.46 19.10
CA LEU A 934 -13.38 27.47 20.05
C LEU A 934 -12.22 28.06 20.89
N GLY A 935 -10.99 27.96 20.37
CA GLY A 935 -9.76 28.40 21.02
C GLY A 935 -9.56 29.91 21.01
N PHE A 936 -8.61 30.37 21.81
CA PHE A 936 -8.31 31.80 21.97
C PHE A 936 -7.27 32.36 20.98
N GLY A 937 -6.85 31.58 19.97
CA GLY A 937 -5.83 31.99 19.01
C GLY A 937 -4.46 32.25 19.66
N ILE A 938 -3.72 33.22 19.13
CA ILE A 938 -2.36 33.56 19.58
C ILE A 938 -2.41 34.46 20.82
N SER A 939 -1.60 34.14 21.83
CA SER A 939 -1.53 34.85 23.11
C SER A 939 -0.12 34.80 23.73
N THR A 940 0.08 35.62 24.76
CA THR A 940 1.33 35.70 25.54
C THR A 940 1.34 34.70 26.70
N GLY A 941 2.53 34.43 27.26
CA GLY A 941 2.67 33.60 28.46
C GLY A 941 1.93 34.14 29.69
N ASP A 942 1.85 35.46 29.83
CA ASP A 942 1.14 36.11 30.94
C ASP A 942 -0.37 35.91 30.84
N GLU A 943 -0.92 36.00 29.63
CA GLU A 943 -2.32 35.70 29.36
C GLU A 943 -2.64 34.21 29.59
N LEU A 944 -1.72 33.30 29.28
CA LEU A 944 -1.86 31.89 29.62
C LEU A 944 -1.93 31.65 31.13
N ILE A 945 -1.09 32.33 31.92
CA ILE A 945 -1.10 32.24 33.39
C ILE A 945 -2.41 32.80 33.95
N GLU A 946 -2.87 33.96 33.47
CA GLU A 946 -4.13 34.56 33.91
C GLU A 946 -5.35 33.72 33.53
N ARG A 947 -5.34 33.03 32.39
CA ARG A 947 -6.39 32.05 32.02
C ARG A 947 -6.43 30.88 32.99
N TRP A 948 -5.27 30.32 33.34
CA TRP A 948 -5.19 29.26 34.34
C TRP A 948 -5.70 29.74 35.70
N ARG A 949 -5.33 30.95 36.11
CA ARG A 949 -5.83 31.59 37.33
C ARG A 949 -7.35 31.75 37.31
N ALA A 950 -7.91 32.20 36.19
CA ALA A 950 -9.36 32.33 36.03
C ALA A 950 -10.07 30.98 36.11
N MET A 951 -9.53 29.94 35.47
CA MET A 951 -10.07 28.57 35.53
C MET A 951 -10.09 28.04 36.97
N MET A 952 -9.02 28.24 37.74
CA MET A 952 -8.95 27.80 39.14
C MET A 952 -9.86 28.61 40.07
N ASN A 953 -10.06 29.90 39.79
CA ASN A 953 -11.04 30.70 40.54
C ASN A 953 -12.47 30.22 40.30
N LEU A 954 -12.77 29.74 39.10
CA LEU A 954 -14.07 29.16 38.75
C LEU A 954 -14.23 27.76 39.36
N ALA A 955 -13.22 26.90 39.19
CA ALA A 955 -13.21 25.53 39.69
C ALA A 955 -11.98 25.30 40.58
N PRO A 956 -12.08 25.52 41.90
CA PRO A 956 -10.94 25.37 42.83
C PRO A 956 -10.34 23.96 42.90
N ASP A 957 -11.11 22.95 42.49
CA ASP A 957 -10.72 21.55 42.42
C ASP A 957 -10.15 21.13 41.05
N VAL A 958 -10.06 22.05 40.07
CA VAL A 958 -9.57 21.75 38.72
C VAL A 958 -8.19 21.09 38.71
N GLN A 959 -8.03 20.08 37.88
CA GLN A 959 -6.81 19.28 37.75
C GLN A 959 -6.48 19.08 36.28
N ALA A 960 -5.19 19.13 35.95
CA ALA A 960 -4.68 18.71 34.65
C ALA A 960 -3.82 17.46 34.83
N GLU A 961 -4.16 16.40 34.12
CA GLU A 961 -3.49 15.10 34.13
C GLU A 961 -2.90 14.82 32.77
N VAL A 962 -1.57 14.84 32.67
CA VAL A 962 -0.88 14.39 31.46
C VAL A 962 -0.88 12.86 31.50
N PHE A 963 -1.84 12.24 30.82
CA PHE A 963 -1.99 10.78 30.88
C PHE A 963 -1.19 10.06 29.80
N ARG A 964 -0.73 10.77 28.77
CA ARG A 964 0.05 10.18 27.67
C ARG A 964 1.01 11.19 27.06
N ILE A 965 2.26 10.77 26.85
CA ILE A 965 3.21 11.45 25.95
C ILE A 965 3.08 10.79 24.58
N LEU A 966 2.68 11.56 23.57
CA LEU A 966 2.43 11.07 22.22
C LEU A 966 3.72 10.99 21.39
N ALA A 967 4.57 12.00 21.51
CA ALA A 967 5.89 12.07 20.89
C ALA A 967 6.81 12.97 21.73
N TRP A 968 8.11 12.74 21.70
CA TRP A 968 9.08 13.60 22.38
C TRP A 968 10.46 13.50 21.72
N ASN A 969 11.26 14.55 21.88
CA ASN A 969 12.63 14.60 21.39
C ASN A 969 13.48 15.52 22.29
N ARG A 970 14.69 15.89 21.82
CA ARG A 970 15.60 16.80 22.56
C ARG A 970 15.12 18.25 22.68
N HIS A 971 14.10 18.65 21.92
CA HIS A 971 13.58 20.02 21.84
C HIS A 971 12.25 20.18 22.60
N GLY A 972 11.46 19.11 22.76
CA GLY A 972 10.17 19.20 23.44
C GLY A 972 9.36 17.90 23.42
N ARG A 973 8.04 18.01 23.58
CA ARG A 973 7.11 16.88 23.45
C ARG A 973 5.70 17.29 23.04
N VAL A 974 4.96 16.30 22.53
CA VAL A 974 3.51 16.31 22.33
C VAL A 974 2.87 15.43 23.40
N GLU A 975 1.83 15.94 24.06
CA GLU A 975 1.18 15.25 25.17
C GLU A 975 -0.35 15.39 25.14
N ALA A 976 -1.05 14.35 25.57
CA ALA A 976 -2.50 14.35 25.77
C ALA A 976 -2.83 14.59 27.25
N VAL A 977 -3.77 15.50 27.49
CA VAL A 977 -3.99 16.07 28.83
C VAL A 977 -5.48 16.11 29.13
N ARG A 978 -5.86 15.48 30.24
CA ARG A 978 -7.21 15.52 30.78
C ARG A 978 -7.31 16.63 31.81
N ILE A 979 -8.22 17.57 31.60
CA ILE A 979 -8.52 18.67 32.51
C ILE A 979 -9.92 18.44 33.08
N GLY A 980 -10.06 18.29 34.39
CA GLY A 980 -11.36 18.11 35.03
C GLY A 980 -11.49 18.86 36.35
N GLY A 981 -12.71 19.23 36.72
CA GLY A 981 -13.04 19.96 37.94
C GLY A 981 -14.55 20.16 38.10
N THR A 982 -14.97 20.92 39.11
CA THR A 982 -16.37 21.19 39.39
C THR A 982 -16.69 22.68 39.16
N MET A 983 -17.65 22.96 38.28
CA MET A 983 -18.07 24.34 38.00
C MET A 983 -18.93 24.91 39.15
N PRO A 984 -18.86 26.22 39.42
CA PRO A 984 -19.66 26.84 40.48
C PRO A 984 -21.14 26.96 40.07
N TYR A 985 -22.02 27.24 41.02
CA TYR A 985 -23.46 27.53 40.81
C TYR A 985 -24.28 26.47 40.06
N GLY A 986 -23.95 25.18 40.24
CA GLY A 986 -24.77 24.07 39.70
C GLY A 986 -24.34 23.57 38.32
N GLY A 987 -23.17 23.97 37.82
CA GLY A 987 -22.63 23.53 36.52
C GLY A 987 -22.12 22.08 36.45
N GLY A 988 -22.13 21.33 37.56
CA GLY A 988 -21.69 19.93 37.61
C GLY A 988 -20.17 19.73 37.43
N PRO A 989 -19.69 18.47 37.48
CA PRO A 989 -18.32 18.13 37.12
C PRO A 989 -18.13 18.29 35.60
N PHE A 990 -16.97 18.79 35.18
CA PHE A 990 -16.55 18.82 33.79
C PHE A 990 -15.25 18.03 33.61
N GLU A 991 -15.10 17.45 32.42
CA GLU A 991 -13.87 16.86 31.94
C GLU A 991 -13.67 17.30 30.48
N ASN A 992 -12.46 17.74 30.15
CA ASN A 992 -12.06 18.13 28.82
C ASN A 992 -10.70 17.51 28.51
N VAL A 993 -10.51 16.99 27.31
CA VAL A 993 -9.22 16.45 26.88
C VAL A 993 -8.70 17.23 25.71
N ILE A 994 -7.42 17.59 25.78
CA ILE A 994 -6.71 18.40 24.78
C ILE A 994 -5.37 17.77 24.45
N VAL A 995 -4.85 18.11 23.27
CA VAL A 995 -3.47 17.78 22.87
C VAL A 995 -2.62 19.04 22.96
N ARG A 996 -1.41 18.93 23.53
CA ARG A 996 -0.45 20.04 23.67
C ARG A 996 0.85 19.75 22.97
N VAL A 997 1.37 20.74 22.26
CA VAL A 997 2.73 20.76 21.71
C VAL A 997 3.55 21.75 22.53
N ILE A 998 4.62 21.27 23.16
CA ILE A 998 5.49 22.09 24.01
C ILE A 998 6.92 21.97 23.49
N VAL A 999 7.52 23.11 23.12
CA VAL A 999 8.91 23.19 22.66
C VAL A 999 9.68 24.15 23.56
N THR A 1000 10.91 23.79 23.88
CA THR A 1000 11.77 24.47 24.83
C THR A 1000 13.05 24.97 24.16
N ASP A 1001 13.59 26.05 24.70
CA ASP A 1001 14.96 26.49 24.45
C ASP A 1001 15.70 26.56 25.78
N GLY A 1002 16.69 25.68 25.97
CA GLY A 1002 17.40 25.55 27.23
C GLY A 1002 16.50 25.09 28.38
N ASP A 1003 16.40 25.91 29.42
CA ASP A 1003 15.64 25.66 30.65
C ASP A 1003 14.25 26.31 30.67
N ARG A 1004 13.74 26.74 29.51
CA ARG A 1004 12.45 27.45 29.40
C ARG A 1004 11.61 27.00 28.21
N ILE A 1005 10.29 27.06 28.36
CA ILE A 1005 9.31 26.80 27.31
C ILE A 1005 9.21 28.02 26.38
N GLN A 1006 9.45 27.80 25.09
CA GLN A 1006 9.41 28.84 24.05
C GLN A 1006 8.14 28.76 23.19
N ARG A 1007 7.59 27.57 22.98
CA ARG A 1007 6.32 27.36 22.29
C ARG A 1007 5.38 26.52 23.15
N TYR A 1008 4.12 26.94 23.22
CA TYR A 1008 3.04 26.21 23.85
C TYR A 1008 1.83 26.27 22.91
N GLU A 1009 1.53 25.19 22.21
CA GLU A 1009 0.40 25.13 21.29
C GLU A 1009 -0.64 24.09 21.77
N VAL A 1010 -1.92 24.39 21.56
CA VAL A 1010 -3.07 23.57 22.03
C VAL A 1010 -3.95 23.20 20.85
N PHE A 1011 -4.37 21.94 20.80
CA PHE A 1011 -5.17 21.35 19.72
C PHE A 1011 -6.37 20.57 20.26
N ASP A 1012 -7.41 20.44 19.44
CA ASP A 1012 -8.54 19.53 19.70
C ASP A 1012 -8.06 18.09 19.50
N THR A 1013 -8.66 17.12 20.21
CA THR A 1013 -8.24 15.71 20.12
C THR A 1013 -8.32 15.14 18.70
N CYS A 1014 -9.27 15.61 17.89
CA CYS A 1014 -9.40 15.23 16.48
C CYS A 1014 -8.22 15.70 15.60
N ASP A 1015 -7.44 16.68 16.06
CA ASP A 1015 -6.31 17.28 15.32
C ASP A 1015 -4.94 16.75 15.80
N THR A 1016 -4.92 15.55 16.38
CA THR A 1016 -3.69 14.95 16.93
C THR A 1016 -2.58 14.82 15.88
N ASP A 1017 -2.90 14.38 14.66
CA ASP A 1017 -1.91 14.25 13.57
C ASP A 1017 -1.32 15.61 13.17
N ARG A 1018 -2.14 16.66 13.18
CA ARG A 1018 -1.69 18.03 12.93
C ARG A 1018 -0.78 18.52 14.06
N ALA A 1019 -1.07 18.19 15.31
CA ALA A 1019 -0.22 18.52 16.45
C ALA A 1019 1.16 17.82 16.35
N LEU A 1020 1.19 16.56 15.91
CA LEU A 1020 2.43 15.80 15.68
C LEU A 1020 3.27 16.42 14.55
N ALA A 1021 2.66 16.69 13.39
CA ALA A 1021 3.35 17.34 12.27
C ALA A 1021 3.89 18.73 12.66
N ARG A 1022 3.10 19.51 13.41
CA ARG A 1022 3.52 20.82 13.91
C ARG A 1022 4.70 20.73 14.88
N PHE A 1023 4.76 19.70 15.71
CA PHE A 1023 5.90 19.47 16.59
C PHE A 1023 7.18 19.14 15.83
N GLU A 1024 7.09 18.38 14.74
CA GLU A 1024 8.23 18.08 13.86
C GLU A 1024 8.76 19.35 13.19
N GLU A 1025 7.87 20.19 12.66
CA GLU A 1025 8.21 21.50 12.06
C GLU A 1025 8.95 22.39 13.06
N LEU A 1026 8.36 22.61 14.25
CA LEU A 1026 8.95 23.44 15.30
C LEU A 1026 10.28 22.88 15.82
N SER A 1027 10.47 21.56 15.77
CA SER A 1027 11.72 20.91 16.15
C SER A 1027 12.81 21.05 15.08
N ALA A 1028 12.44 21.12 13.80
CA ALA A 1028 13.36 21.27 12.68
C ALA A 1028 13.97 22.68 12.59
N ASP A 1029 13.17 23.71 12.94
CA ASP A 1029 13.58 25.12 12.88
C ASP A 1029 14.55 25.53 14.00
N LEU A 1030 14.74 24.69 15.02
CA LEU A 1030 15.64 24.99 16.14
C LEU A 1030 17.08 24.53 15.84
N PRO A 1031 18.08 25.42 15.98
CA PRO A 1031 19.47 25.07 15.69
C PRO A 1031 19.95 23.93 16.60
N SER A 1032 20.59 22.92 15.99
CA SER A 1032 21.19 21.78 16.68
C SER A 1032 22.44 22.20 17.46
N ARG A 1033 22.25 22.84 18.62
CA ARG A 1033 23.36 23.10 19.55
C ARG A 1033 23.86 21.76 20.10
N ARG A 1034 25.09 21.37 19.73
CA ARG A 1034 25.79 20.24 20.34
C ARG A 1034 25.95 20.50 21.85
N PRO A 1035 25.67 19.52 22.73
CA PRO A 1035 26.06 19.62 24.14
C PRO A 1035 27.60 19.60 24.18
N GLY A 1036 28.23 20.76 24.31
CA GLY A 1036 29.70 20.87 24.36
C GLY A 1036 30.27 22.29 24.25
N ASP A 1037 29.59 23.23 23.59
CA ASP A 1037 30.20 24.54 23.28
C ASP A 1037 30.09 25.61 24.38
N ALA A 1038 29.45 25.31 25.50
CA ALA A 1038 29.38 26.23 26.64
C ALA A 1038 30.67 26.28 27.49
N ALA A 1039 31.60 25.32 27.33
CA ALA A 1039 32.82 25.24 28.12
C ALA A 1039 34.08 25.86 27.45
N LEU A 1040 33.98 26.36 26.20
CA LEU A 1040 35.14 26.87 25.46
C LEU A 1040 35.09 28.37 25.13
N ARG A 1041 34.11 29.13 25.66
CA ARG A 1041 34.02 30.59 25.46
C ARG A 1041 34.39 31.44 26.68
N GLU A 1042 34.91 30.85 27.76
CA GLU A 1042 35.49 31.57 28.91
C GLU A 1042 37.02 31.42 29.07
N LEU A 1043 37.72 30.92 28.05
CA LEU A 1043 39.17 31.03 27.96
C LEU A 1043 39.55 31.64 26.60
N GLY A 1044 39.48 32.97 26.53
CA GLY A 1044 39.86 33.81 25.40
C GLY A 1044 39.59 35.27 25.70
#